data_AF-A0A3N5MBM6-F1
#
_entry.id   AF-A0A3N5MBM6-F1
#
_cell.length_a   1.000
_cell.length_b   1.000
_cell.length_c   1.000
_cell.angle_alpha   90.00
_cell.angle_beta   90.00
_cell.angle_gamma   90.00
#
_symmetry.space_group_name_H-M   'P 1'
#
loop_
_entity.id
_entity.type
_entity.pdbx_description
1 polymer ?
#
loop_
_entity_poly.entity_id
_entity_poly.type
_entity_poly.pdbx_seq_one_letter_code
_entity_poly.pdbx_strand_id
1 'polypeptide(L)'
;MKPVRVLLYLLSFVGLALTAALALDRIGSPSVAPAFVWAALLATTAALPTLFRRRVWPLALLLAPLGALVLARVQLPAPPGVEGLRDHLTFYAEQSSAGVAYFATHRVPLDLEAADGLRLLLGLALYGLVWVAAVAAIGLRRPVATVVILAVPLVFGLTLDQEVRTLASPVAFLLFAACLLLTLRTLRRRRWTVGDTASGLTGAVLAIGIAVWVAGSTSFAAAPAWQDWRTWDVGHGDARFSFNSMEGYAGLLDPDRDEPVMEVTSPVASYWRANALERFNGDGWYAKGTRESELERDPDARGFTYAVPAADLVPRGTLVRQEFQIGGMESYYYFTGGVARTLVVGEDSAVRSDSNGALGVQRPLPAGTRYAVTATVPKLKPEDLVGRGRKYPEHVLRLTKLPFPTPADSAATALEADWRDAMKATPQHSEWLGLYRLNRDIVSDATDPYEIVLRIERYLRVYFFYSLTTPSPRQSSPYASFLFDSRLGFCQHFAGAMAVLVRFNGIPARVAVGFATGDKIDEDRYVVSSNDAHAWVEVYFPQVGWVAFEPTTGVRLPGPGGSSTGDGFRDPFFAARLDGEGELLKAVDVEVPRGLREDVSRGLPSVGSQAPAILGGFTARAVGGPVGDRLDRPGMAVR
;
A
#
# COMPACT_ATOMS: atom_id res chain seq x y z
N MET A 1 -32.29 -20.93 -39.68
CA MET A 1 -32.41 -21.07 -38.20
C MET A 1 -33.64 -20.29 -37.77
N LYS A 2 -34.44 -20.74 -36.79
CA LYS A 2 -35.50 -19.84 -36.26
C LYS A 2 -34.81 -18.65 -35.57
N PRO A 3 -35.15 -17.39 -35.89
CA PRO A 3 -34.44 -16.21 -35.40
C PRO A 3 -34.36 -16.15 -33.86
N VAL A 4 -35.40 -16.63 -33.18
CA VAL A 4 -35.48 -16.75 -31.72
C VAL A 4 -34.33 -17.57 -31.12
N ARG A 5 -33.90 -18.68 -31.76
CA ARG A 5 -32.82 -19.53 -31.22
C ARG A 5 -31.44 -18.87 -31.35
N VAL A 6 -31.25 -18.09 -32.40
CA VAL A 6 -30.02 -17.32 -32.62
C VAL A 6 -29.92 -16.22 -31.57
N LEU A 7 -31.03 -15.51 -31.32
CA LEU A 7 -31.09 -14.46 -30.33
C LEU A 7 -30.78 -14.98 -28.92
N LEU A 8 -31.39 -16.10 -28.51
CA LEU A 8 -31.11 -16.71 -27.20
C LEU A 8 -29.65 -17.15 -27.04
N TYR A 9 -29.03 -17.68 -28.11
CA TYR A 9 -27.62 -18.05 -28.11
C TYR A 9 -26.72 -16.83 -27.91
N LEU A 10 -26.99 -15.74 -28.63
CA LEU A 10 -26.24 -14.48 -28.52
C LEU A 10 -26.41 -13.84 -27.14
N LEU A 11 -27.63 -13.80 -26.59
CA LEU A 11 -27.88 -13.27 -25.24
C LEU A 11 -27.15 -14.09 -24.17
N SER A 12 -27.11 -15.41 -24.31
CA SER A 12 -26.36 -16.28 -23.39
C SER A 12 -24.87 -15.99 -23.43
N PHE A 13 -24.32 -15.76 -24.63
CA PHE A 13 -22.92 -15.39 -24.80
C PHE A 13 -22.61 -14.00 -24.21
N VAL A 14 -23.45 -13.00 -24.49
CA VAL A 14 -23.27 -11.63 -23.95
C VAL A 14 -23.34 -11.65 -22.43
N GLY A 15 -24.30 -12.36 -21.84
CA GLY A 15 -24.38 -12.53 -20.38
C GLY A 15 -23.10 -13.15 -19.81
N LEU A 16 -22.61 -14.22 -20.43
CA LEU A 16 -21.36 -14.88 -20.03
C LEU A 16 -20.14 -13.93 -20.09
N ALA A 17 -20.00 -13.19 -21.19
CA ALA A 17 -18.91 -12.24 -21.41
C ALA A 17 -18.96 -11.06 -20.42
N LEU A 18 -20.15 -10.52 -20.15
CA LEU A 18 -20.34 -9.42 -19.19
C LEU A 18 -20.04 -9.87 -17.75
N THR A 19 -20.47 -11.06 -17.35
CA THR A 19 -20.14 -11.58 -16.01
C THR A 19 -18.63 -11.77 -15.83
N ALA A 20 -17.96 -12.29 -16.86
CA ALA A 20 -16.51 -12.44 -16.86
C ALA A 20 -15.77 -11.08 -16.81
N ALA A 21 -16.24 -10.11 -17.59
CA ALA A 21 -15.71 -8.75 -17.66
C ALA A 21 -15.87 -8.01 -16.32
N LEU A 22 -17.05 -8.06 -15.70
CA LEU A 22 -17.33 -7.38 -14.44
C LEU A 22 -16.61 -8.02 -13.24
N ALA A 23 -16.24 -9.30 -13.32
CA ALA A 23 -15.40 -9.91 -12.31
C ALA A 23 -13.99 -9.26 -12.22
N LEU A 24 -13.49 -8.73 -13.33
CA LEU A 24 -12.21 -8.01 -13.38
C LEU A 24 -12.26 -6.60 -12.82
N ASP A 25 -13.45 -6.00 -12.63
CA ASP A 25 -13.58 -4.62 -12.14
C ASP A 25 -12.88 -4.40 -10.79
N ARG A 26 -12.67 -5.49 -10.05
CA ARG A 26 -12.00 -5.54 -8.75
C ARG A 26 -10.48 -5.33 -8.82
N ILE A 27 -9.89 -5.26 -10.01
CA ILE A 27 -8.44 -5.12 -10.19
C ILE A 27 -7.92 -3.74 -9.78
N GLY A 28 -8.79 -2.72 -9.72
CA GLY A 28 -8.36 -1.38 -9.36
C GLY A 28 -9.50 -0.45 -8.97
N SER A 29 -9.13 0.72 -8.47
CA SER A 29 -10.02 1.80 -8.06
C SER A 29 -9.63 3.08 -8.80
N PRO A 30 -10.58 3.90 -9.27
CA PRO A 30 -12.04 3.72 -9.29
C PRO A 30 -12.50 2.62 -10.26
N SER A 31 -13.78 2.23 -10.17
CA SER A 31 -14.38 1.18 -11.01
C SER A 31 -14.23 1.50 -12.50
N VAL A 32 -13.79 0.48 -13.25
CA VAL A 32 -13.65 0.50 -14.72
C VAL A 32 -14.71 -0.38 -15.41
N ALA A 33 -15.74 -0.78 -14.68
CA ALA A 33 -16.88 -1.55 -15.19
C ALA A 33 -17.44 -0.96 -16.49
N PRO A 34 -17.61 0.37 -16.67
CA PRO A 34 -18.09 0.92 -17.93
C PRO A 34 -17.18 0.56 -19.11
N ALA A 35 -15.85 0.66 -18.91
CA ALA A 35 -14.86 0.34 -19.93
C ALA A 35 -14.89 -1.15 -20.31
N PHE A 36 -15.03 -2.04 -19.31
CA PHE A 36 -15.12 -3.48 -19.52
C PHE A 36 -16.43 -3.93 -20.18
N VAL A 37 -17.54 -3.28 -19.86
CA VAL A 37 -18.82 -3.49 -20.54
C VAL A 37 -18.71 -3.09 -22.01
N TRP A 38 -18.15 -1.91 -22.30
CA TRP A 38 -17.91 -1.48 -23.68
C TRP A 38 -16.98 -2.41 -24.44
N ALA A 39 -15.89 -2.88 -23.81
CA ALA A 39 -14.98 -3.86 -24.38
C ALA A 39 -15.72 -5.15 -24.79
N ALA A 40 -16.54 -5.71 -23.89
CA ALA A 40 -17.29 -6.93 -24.16
C ALA A 40 -18.33 -6.76 -25.28
N LEU A 41 -19.05 -5.63 -25.31
CA LEU A 41 -20.07 -5.35 -26.32
C LEU A 41 -19.45 -5.10 -27.71
N LEU A 42 -18.40 -4.28 -27.78
CA LEU A 42 -17.69 -4.01 -29.04
C LEU A 42 -17.02 -5.27 -29.59
N ALA A 43 -16.44 -6.10 -28.72
CA ALA A 43 -15.82 -7.36 -29.13
C ALA A 43 -16.87 -8.34 -29.70
N THR A 44 -18.01 -8.46 -29.02
CA THR A 44 -19.12 -9.32 -29.47
C THR A 44 -19.67 -8.86 -30.81
N THR A 45 -19.88 -7.56 -30.98
CA THR A 45 -20.41 -6.99 -32.23
C THR A 45 -19.45 -7.15 -33.40
N ALA A 46 -18.14 -6.93 -33.18
CA ALA A 46 -17.11 -7.16 -34.19
C ALA A 46 -17.04 -8.63 -34.65
N ALA A 47 -17.44 -9.59 -33.80
CA ALA A 47 -17.47 -11.01 -34.14
C ALA A 47 -18.78 -11.47 -34.82
N LEU A 48 -19.86 -10.66 -34.83
CA LEU A 48 -21.16 -11.03 -35.43
C LEU A 48 -21.10 -11.48 -36.90
N PRO A 49 -20.25 -10.93 -37.80
CA PRO A 49 -20.16 -11.42 -39.18
C PRO A 49 -19.83 -12.91 -39.28
N THR A 50 -19.17 -13.49 -38.27
CA THR A 50 -18.87 -14.93 -38.22
C THR A 50 -20.12 -15.81 -38.07
N LEU A 51 -21.24 -15.24 -37.63
CA LEU A 51 -22.54 -15.92 -37.53
C LEU A 51 -23.16 -16.16 -38.92
N PHE A 52 -22.87 -15.26 -39.86
CA PHE A 52 -23.45 -15.25 -41.21
C PHE A 52 -22.57 -16.07 -42.19
N ARG A 53 -23.08 -16.36 -43.39
CA ARG A 53 -22.51 -17.33 -44.37
C ARG A 53 -20.97 -17.33 -44.43
N ARG A 54 -20.36 -18.51 -44.67
CA ARG A 54 -18.90 -18.76 -44.84
C ARG A 54 -18.12 -17.79 -45.76
N ARG A 55 -18.77 -16.88 -46.49
CA ARG A 55 -18.12 -15.84 -47.32
C ARG A 55 -17.85 -14.53 -46.58
N VAL A 56 -18.60 -14.19 -45.53
CA VAL A 56 -18.50 -12.87 -44.86
C VAL A 56 -17.68 -12.87 -43.57
N TRP A 57 -17.20 -14.04 -43.13
CA TRP A 57 -16.36 -14.12 -41.93
C TRP A 57 -15.07 -13.26 -41.98
N PRO A 58 -14.42 -12.98 -43.14
CA PRO A 58 -13.23 -12.12 -43.15
C PRO A 58 -13.53 -10.68 -42.70
N LEU A 59 -14.79 -10.24 -42.77
CA LEU A 59 -15.21 -8.95 -42.24
C LEU A 59 -14.98 -8.85 -40.73
N ALA A 60 -15.08 -9.96 -39.98
CA ALA A 60 -14.80 -9.96 -38.54
C ALA A 60 -13.32 -9.64 -38.23
N LEU A 61 -12.39 -10.02 -39.13
CA LEU A 61 -10.97 -9.67 -39.00
C LEU A 61 -10.72 -8.18 -39.25
N LEU A 62 -11.53 -7.54 -40.10
CA LEU A 62 -11.46 -6.10 -40.34
C LEU A 62 -12.14 -5.28 -39.23
N LEU A 63 -13.23 -5.80 -38.67
CA LEU A 63 -13.95 -5.13 -37.58
C LEU A 63 -13.23 -5.22 -36.23
N ALA A 64 -12.37 -6.22 -36.03
CA ALA A 64 -11.58 -6.36 -34.80
C ALA A 64 -10.68 -5.14 -34.50
N PRO A 65 -9.77 -4.72 -35.41
CA PRO A 65 -8.94 -3.54 -35.16
C PRO A 65 -9.76 -2.24 -35.10
N LEU A 66 -10.84 -2.13 -35.89
CA LEU A 66 -11.74 -0.98 -35.82
C LEU A 66 -12.44 -0.87 -34.46
N GLY A 67 -12.93 -1.98 -33.92
CA GLY A 67 -13.56 -2.01 -32.60
C GLY A 67 -12.57 -1.70 -31.48
N ALA A 68 -11.34 -2.18 -31.57
CA ALA A 68 -10.26 -1.84 -30.64
C ALA A 68 -9.93 -0.33 -30.68
N LEU A 69 -9.88 0.29 -31.87
CA LEU A 69 -9.66 1.73 -32.02
C LEU A 69 -10.81 2.57 -31.45
N VAL A 70 -12.06 2.15 -31.65
CA VAL A 70 -13.23 2.81 -31.05
C VAL A 70 -13.17 2.72 -29.53
N LEU A 71 -12.85 1.54 -28.98
CA LEU A 71 -12.69 1.36 -27.55
C LEU A 71 -11.58 2.26 -26.98
N ALA A 72 -10.42 2.32 -27.64
CA ALA A 72 -9.31 3.17 -27.24
C ALA A 72 -9.68 4.65 -27.21
N ARG A 73 -10.44 5.12 -28.21
CA ARG A 73 -10.94 6.50 -28.30
C ARG A 73 -11.95 6.86 -27.20
N VAL A 74 -12.84 5.93 -26.88
CA VAL A 74 -13.85 6.13 -25.84
C VAL A 74 -13.20 6.15 -24.46
N GLN A 75 -12.19 5.32 -24.22
CA GLN A 75 -11.52 5.24 -22.93
C GLN A 75 -10.47 6.35 -22.72
N LEU A 76 -9.77 6.74 -23.78
CA LEU A 76 -8.71 7.73 -23.73
C LEU A 76 -8.74 8.59 -25.01
N PRO A 77 -9.43 9.73 -24.98
CA PRO A 77 -9.46 10.65 -26.11
C PRO A 77 -8.03 11.17 -26.40
N ALA A 78 -7.59 11.01 -27.64
CA ALA A 78 -6.29 11.54 -28.04
C ALA A 78 -6.27 13.08 -27.95
N PRO A 79 -5.16 13.68 -27.50
CA PRO A 79 -5.05 15.13 -27.36
C PRO A 79 -5.09 15.84 -28.74
N PRO A 80 -5.48 17.13 -28.78
CA PRO A 80 -5.71 17.87 -30.02
C PRO A 80 -4.48 18.05 -30.92
N GLY A 81 -3.27 17.72 -30.45
CA GLY A 81 -2.03 17.74 -31.25
C GLY A 81 -1.70 16.44 -31.97
N VAL A 82 -2.50 15.37 -31.80
CA VAL A 82 -2.31 14.10 -32.50
C VAL A 82 -3.19 14.11 -33.75
N GLU A 83 -2.56 14.18 -34.93
CA GLU A 83 -3.26 14.25 -36.21
C GLU A 83 -2.94 13.04 -37.11
N GLY A 84 -3.93 12.56 -37.88
CA GLY A 84 -3.73 11.42 -38.78
C GLY A 84 -3.66 10.04 -38.10
N LEU A 85 -3.87 8.97 -38.87
CA LEU A 85 -4.03 7.60 -38.31
C LEU A 85 -2.76 7.07 -37.64
N ARG A 86 -1.59 7.39 -38.21
CA ARG A 86 -0.30 6.89 -37.71
C ARG A 86 -0.01 7.40 -36.30
N ASP A 87 -0.16 8.70 -36.08
CA ASP A 87 0.19 9.32 -34.80
C ASP A 87 -0.78 8.89 -33.69
N HIS A 88 -2.05 8.65 -34.04
CA HIS A 88 -3.01 8.03 -33.13
C HIS A 88 -2.64 6.61 -32.73
N LEU A 89 -2.18 5.79 -33.68
CA LEU A 89 -1.73 4.43 -33.38
C LEU A 89 -0.48 4.46 -32.49
N THR A 90 0.47 5.35 -32.77
CA THR A 90 1.66 5.54 -31.93
C THR A 90 1.29 5.97 -30.52
N PHE A 91 0.41 6.97 -30.37
CA PHE A 91 -0.08 7.42 -29.06
C PHE A 91 -0.68 6.28 -28.24
N TYR A 92 -1.61 5.49 -28.82
CA TYR A 92 -2.21 4.37 -28.09
C TYR A 92 -1.23 3.24 -27.78
N ALA A 93 -0.23 3.02 -28.64
CA ALA A 93 0.84 2.06 -28.37
C ALA A 93 1.72 2.51 -27.20
N GLU A 94 2.11 3.78 -27.15
CA GLU A 94 2.86 4.38 -26.04
C GLU A 94 2.06 4.30 -24.73
N GLN A 95 0.79 4.67 -24.74
CA GLN A 95 -0.09 4.57 -23.56
C GLN A 95 -0.25 3.13 -23.08
N SER A 96 -0.40 2.17 -24.01
CA SER A 96 -0.46 0.75 -23.65
C SER A 96 0.87 0.26 -23.06
N SER A 97 2.01 0.71 -23.60
CA SER A 97 3.33 0.38 -23.05
C SER A 97 3.55 0.96 -21.64
N ALA A 98 3.10 2.19 -21.40
CA ALA A 98 3.08 2.81 -20.08
C ALA A 98 2.17 2.02 -19.13
N GLY A 99 1.03 1.53 -19.62
CA GLY A 99 0.14 0.64 -18.88
C GLY A 99 0.80 -0.69 -18.49
N VAL A 100 1.61 -1.28 -19.38
CA VAL A 100 2.35 -2.54 -19.08
C VAL A 100 3.39 -2.27 -17.99
N ALA A 101 4.16 -1.20 -18.12
CA ALA A 101 5.13 -0.81 -17.10
C ALA A 101 4.43 -0.57 -15.75
N TYR A 102 3.32 0.17 -15.75
CA TYR A 102 2.56 0.43 -14.53
C TYR A 102 2.01 -0.85 -13.89
N PHE A 103 1.46 -1.78 -14.69
CA PHE A 103 1.00 -3.08 -14.19
C PHE A 103 2.13 -3.92 -13.59
N ALA A 104 3.33 -3.85 -14.18
CA ALA A 104 4.49 -4.62 -13.72
C ALA A 104 5.09 -4.07 -12.42
N THR A 105 4.93 -2.77 -12.15
CA THR A 105 5.59 -2.09 -11.02
C THR A 105 4.66 -1.73 -9.86
N HIS A 106 3.35 -2.00 -9.97
CA HIS A 106 2.34 -1.66 -8.96
C HIS A 106 1.53 -2.87 -8.55
N ARG A 107 1.24 -2.97 -7.25
CA ARG A 107 0.44 -4.07 -6.68
C ARG A 107 -1.05 -3.74 -6.68
N VAL A 108 -1.89 -4.75 -6.78
CA VAL A 108 -3.36 -4.63 -6.72
C VAL A 108 -3.81 -4.30 -5.28
N PRO A 109 -4.75 -3.35 -5.05
CA PRO A 109 -5.58 -2.66 -6.04
C PRO A 109 -4.82 -1.58 -6.80
N LEU A 110 -4.92 -1.63 -8.13
CA LEU A 110 -4.27 -0.66 -9.02
C LEU A 110 -5.05 0.65 -8.98
N ASP A 111 -4.36 1.79 -8.85
CA ASP A 111 -4.98 3.09 -9.06
C ASP A 111 -5.16 3.31 -10.58
N LEU A 112 -6.40 3.23 -11.04
CA LEU A 112 -6.79 3.35 -12.44
C LEU A 112 -7.14 4.79 -12.83
N GLU A 113 -7.20 5.70 -11.87
CA GLU A 113 -7.32 7.14 -12.10
C GLU A 113 -5.94 7.77 -12.33
N ALA A 114 -4.92 7.29 -11.61
CA ALA A 114 -3.54 7.72 -11.79
C ALA A 114 -2.87 7.17 -13.06
N ALA A 115 -3.44 6.14 -13.69
CA ALA A 115 -2.83 5.44 -14.82
C ALA A 115 -3.80 5.18 -15.99
N ASP A 116 -4.07 6.22 -16.78
CA ASP A 116 -4.90 6.13 -17.99
C ASP A 116 -4.42 5.06 -18.99
N GLY A 117 -3.09 4.89 -19.13
CA GLY A 117 -2.48 3.87 -19.98
C GLY A 117 -2.77 2.43 -19.52
N LEU A 118 -2.84 2.19 -18.20
CA LEU A 118 -3.21 0.90 -17.64
C LEU A 118 -4.70 0.59 -17.91
N ARG A 119 -5.59 1.57 -17.70
CA ARG A 119 -7.02 1.41 -17.99
C ARG A 119 -7.24 1.02 -19.45
N LEU A 120 -6.55 1.71 -20.36
CA LEU A 120 -6.57 1.39 -21.79
C LEU A 120 -6.08 -0.03 -22.08
N LEU A 121 -4.94 -0.42 -21.51
CA LEU A 121 -4.35 -1.75 -21.69
C LEU A 121 -5.31 -2.86 -21.25
N LEU A 122 -5.88 -2.75 -20.04
CA LEU A 122 -6.82 -3.73 -19.50
C LEU A 122 -8.09 -3.83 -20.37
N GLY A 123 -8.60 -2.68 -20.83
CA GLY A 123 -9.73 -2.62 -21.76
C GLY A 123 -9.46 -3.34 -23.08
N LEU A 124 -8.30 -3.10 -23.70
CA LEU A 124 -7.90 -3.72 -24.97
C LEU A 124 -7.62 -5.23 -24.81
N ALA A 125 -6.98 -5.64 -23.72
CA ALA A 125 -6.73 -7.04 -23.41
C ALA A 125 -8.04 -7.83 -23.25
N LEU A 126 -8.98 -7.29 -22.47
CA LEU A 126 -10.30 -7.88 -22.30
C LEU A 126 -11.07 -7.92 -23.63
N TYR A 127 -11.03 -6.84 -24.42
CA TYR A 127 -11.63 -6.80 -25.75
C TYR A 127 -11.13 -7.93 -26.64
N GLY A 128 -9.80 -8.13 -26.73
CA GLY A 128 -9.20 -9.19 -27.53
C GLY A 128 -9.63 -10.57 -27.09
N LEU A 129 -9.62 -10.83 -25.77
CA LEU A 129 -10.03 -12.11 -25.19
C LEU A 129 -11.51 -12.41 -25.47
N VAL A 130 -12.41 -11.44 -25.27
CA VAL A 130 -13.84 -11.58 -25.56
C VAL A 130 -14.07 -11.78 -27.06
N TRP A 131 -13.31 -11.09 -27.92
CA TRP A 131 -13.45 -11.24 -29.37
C TRP A 131 -13.08 -12.66 -29.83
N VAL A 132 -11.96 -13.21 -29.32
CA VAL A 132 -11.58 -14.61 -29.59
C VAL A 132 -12.66 -15.58 -29.07
N ALA A 133 -13.17 -15.34 -27.87
CA ALA A 133 -14.24 -16.13 -27.28
C ALA A 133 -15.54 -16.07 -28.11
N ALA A 134 -15.86 -14.90 -28.68
CA ALA A 134 -17.00 -14.66 -29.55
C ALA A 134 -16.83 -15.38 -30.89
N VAL A 135 -15.66 -15.31 -31.53
CA VAL A 135 -15.37 -16.06 -32.76
C VAL A 135 -15.48 -17.57 -32.52
N ALA A 136 -14.99 -18.06 -31.36
CA ALA A 136 -15.11 -19.46 -30.98
C ALA A 136 -16.58 -19.89 -30.79
N ALA A 137 -17.40 -19.11 -30.10
CA ALA A 137 -18.82 -19.42 -29.86
C ALA A 137 -19.66 -19.26 -31.14
N ILE A 138 -19.60 -18.09 -31.76
CA ILE A 138 -20.49 -17.65 -32.82
C ILE A 138 -20.07 -18.27 -34.15
N GLY A 139 -18.79 -18.15 -34.51
CA GLY A 139 -18.24 -18.60 -35.79
C GLY A 139 -17.91 -20.08 -35.83
N LEU A 140 -17.06 -20.54 -34.91
CA LEU A 140 -16.58 -21.93 -34.86
C LEU A 140 -17.53 -22.88 -34.16
N ARG A 141 -18.55 -22.36 -33.47
CA ARG A 141 -19.55 -23.15 -32.72
C ARG A 141 -18.90 -24.08 -31.68
N ARG A 142 -17.86 -23.59 -31.00
CA ARG A 142 -17.09 -24.25 -29.93
C ARG A 142 -17.36 -23.56 -28.56
N PRO A 143 -18.56 -23.70 -27.98
CA PRO A 143 -18.94 -23.01 -26.75
C PRO A 143 -18.15 -23.49 -25.53
N VAL A 144 -17.63 -24.72 -25.54
CA VAL A 144 -16.74 -25.19 -24.46
C VAL A 144 -15.44 -24.38 -24.45
N ALA A 145 -14.84 -24.14 -25.62
CA ALA A 145 -13.66 -23.29 -25.72
C ALA A 145 -13.97 -21.84 -25.28
N THR A 146 -15.14 -21.32 -25.63
CA THR A 146 -15.61 -20.01 -25.17
C THR A 146 -15.73 -19.93 -23.64
N VAL A 147 -16.34 -20.92 -23.00
CA VAL A 147 -16.48 -20.96 -21.53
C VAL A 147 -15.10 -21.01 -20.89
N VAL A 148 -14.18 -21.82 -21.41
CA VAL A 148 -12.79 -21.89 -20.90
C VAL A 148 -12.07 -20.55 -21.04
N ILE A 149 -12.16 -19.89 -22.19
CA ILE A 149 -11.51 -18.58 -22.42
C ILE A 149 -12.08 -17.53 -21.46
N LEU A 150 -13.41 -17.45 -21.31
CA LEU A 150 -14.05 -16.46 -20.42
C LEU A 150 -13.96 -16.83 -18.94
N ALA A 151 -13.64 -18.07 -18.60
CA ALA A 151 -13.37 -18.46 -17.22
C ALA A 151 -12.05 -17.86 -16.71
N VAL A 152 -11.07 -17.59 -17.60
CA VAL A 152 -9.78 -16.97 -17.21
C VAL A 152 -9.97 -15.63 -16.49
N PRO A 153 -10.63 -14.60 -17.07
CA PRO A 153 -10.84 -13.33 -16.39
C PRO A 153 -11.76 -13.45 -15.16
N LEU A 154 -12.74 -14.36 -15.17
CA LEU A 154 -13.58 -14.63 -14.00
C LEU A 154 -12.74 -15.16 -12.83
N VAL A 155 -11.96 -16.23 -13.06
CA VAL A 155 -11.13 -16.87 -12.03
C VAL A 155 -10.10 -15.87 -11.52
N PHE A 156 -9.45 -15.13 -12.42
CA PHE A 156 -8.53 -14.07 -12.04
C PHE A 156 -9.19 -13.05 -11.10
N GLY A 157 -10.36 -12.51 -11.47
CA GLY A 157 -11.10 -11.57 -10.62
C GLY A 157 -11.52 -12.14 -9.25
N LEU A 158 -11.81 -13.44 -9.18
CA LEU A 158 -12.14 -14.14 -7.92
C LEU A 158 -10.91 -14.39 -7.03
N THR A 159 -9.69 -14.38 -7.59
CA THR A 159 -8.45 -14.54 -6.81
C THR A 159 -7.97 -13.26 -6.15
N LEU A 160 -8.56 -12.11 -6.47
CA LEU A 160 -8.16 -10.81 -5.91
C LEU A 160 -8.80 -10.47 -4.55
N ASP A 161 -9.67 -11.32 -3.99
CA ASP A 161 -10.55 -10.98 -2.86
C ASP A 161 -10.17 -11.69 -1.54
N GLN A 162 -10.20 -10.94 -0.43
CA GLN A 162 -10.10 -11.41 0.97
C GLN A 162 -11.39 -11.14 1.77
N GLU A 163 -12.36 -10.38 1.24
CA GLU A 163 -13.67 -10.17 1.87
C GLU A 163 -14.71 -11.20 1.39
N VAL A 164 -15.88 -11.20 2.04
CA VAL A 164 -16.95 -12.20 1.87
C VAL A 164 -17.30 -12.40 0.39
N ARG A 165 -16.87 -13.53 -0.16
CA ARG A 165 -17.09 -13.87 -1.57
C ARG A 165 -18.57 -13.88 -1.91
N THR A 166 -19.00 -12.90 -2.70
CA THR A 166 -20.33 -12.92 -3.30
C THR A 166 -20.40 -14.02 -4.35
N LEU A 167 -21.14 -15.10 -4.08
CA LEU A 167 -21.35 -16.20 -5.01
C LEU A 167 -22.12 -15.80 -6.29
N ALA A 168 -22.62 -14.56 -6.36
CA ALA A 168 -23.41 -14.04 -7.48
C ALA A 168 -22.69 -14.14 -8.84
N SER A 169 -21.44 -13.69 -8.97
CA SER A 169 -20.74 -13.69 -10.26
C SER A 169 -20.43 -15.12 -10.77
N PRO A 170 -19.88 -16.04 -9.95
CA PRO A 170 -19.72 -17.44 -10.37
C PRO A 170 -21.03 -18.11 -10.77
N VAL A 171 -22.10 -17.91 -9.98
CA VAL A 171 -23.41 -18.51 -10.26
C VAL A 171 -23.98 -17.97 -11.58
N ALA A 172 -23.95 -16.66 -11.80
CA ALA A 172 -24.39 -16.05 -13.05
C ALA A 172 -23.59 -16.59 -14.25
N PHE A 173 -22.28 -16.72 -14.12
CA PHE A 173 -21.42 -17.27 -15.16
C PHE A 173 -21.81 -18.70 -15.53
N LEU A 174 -22.02 -19.57 -14.54
CA LEU A 174 -22.43 -20.96 -14.76
C LEU A 174 -23.82 -21.07 -15.40
N LEU A 175 -24.77 -20.21 -14.98
CA LEU A 175 -26.09 -20.15 -15.57
C LEU A 175 -26.02 -19.77 -17.07
N PHE A 176 -25.26 -18.72 -17.41
CA PHE A 176 -25.08 -18.33 -18.81
C PHE A 176 -24.32 -19.39 -19.62
N ALA A 177 -23.32 -20.05 -19.04
CA ALA A 177 -22.59 -21.15 -19.68
C ALA A 177 -23.52 -22.35 -19.97
N ALA A 178 -24.38 -22.72 -19.01
CA ALA A 178 -25.37 -23.77 -19.21
C ALA A 178 -26.38 -23.40 -20.32
N CYS A 179 -26.91 -22.17 -20.31
CA CYS A 179 -27.79 -21.66 -21.36
C CYS A 179 -27.12 -21.68 -22.74
N LEU A 180 -25.85 -21.28 -22.83
CA LEU A 180 -25.07 -21.30 -24.08
C LEU A 180 -24.89 -22.73 -24.63
N LEU A 181 -24.59 -23.71 -23.76
CA LEU A 181 -24.43 -25.12 -24.15
C LEU A 181 -25.77 -25.76 -24.59
N LEU A 182 -26.85 -25.49 -23.85
CA LEU A 182 -28.19 -25.98 -24.16
C LEU A 182 -28.66 -25.44 -25.51
N THR A 183 -28.54 -24.13 -25.72
CA THR A 183 -28.96 -23.47 -26.97
C THR A 183 -28.15 -23.97 -28.17
N LEU A 184 -26.84 -24.25 -28.04
CA LEU A 184 -26.06 -24.84 -29.15
C LEU A 184 -26.60 -26.21 -29.58
N ARG A 185 -26.93 -27.11 -28.64
CA ARG A 185 -27.45 -28.44 -28.97
C ARG A 185 -28.73 -28.33 -29.79
N THR A 186 -29.60 -27.36 -29.47
CA THR A 186 -30.82 -27.09 -30.23
C THR A 186 -30.59 -26.51 -31.64
N LEU A 187 -29.38 -26.03 -31.94
CA LEU A 187 -28.99 -25.53 -33.27
C LEU A 187 -28.48 -26.66 -34.19
N ARG A 188 -28.02 -27.80 -33.65
CA ARG A 188 -27.48 -28.93 -34.42
C ARG A 188 -28.52 -29.97 -34.86
N ARG A 189 -29.70 -30.07 -34.22
CA ARG A 189 -30.73 -31.09 -34.54
C ARG A 189 -32.11 -30.50 -34.84
N ARG A 190 -32.88 -31.18 -35.71
CA ARG A 190 -34.16 -30.71 -36.28
C ARG A 190 -35.40 -31.00 -35.40
N ARG A 191 -35.33 -31.92 -34.42
CA ARG A 191 -36.39 -32.22 -33.44
C ARG A 191 -35.80 -32.41 -32.03
N TRP A 192 -36.53 -31.93 -31.02
CA TRP A 192 -36.24 -32.19 -29.59
C TRP A 192 -36.57 -33.66 -29.27
N THR A 193 -35.69 -34.38 -28.59
CA THR A 193 -36.04 -35.63 -27.91
C THR A 193 -35.90 -35.47 -26.40
N VAL A 194 -36.72 -36.19 -25.62
CA VAL A 194 -36.73 -36.11 -24.14
C VAL A 194 -35.38 -36.56 -23.53
N GLY A 195 -34.61 -37.38 -24.25
CA GLY A 195 -33.23 -37.73 -23.88
C GLY A 195 -32.22 -36.57 -24.01
N ASP A 196 -32.51 -35.57 -24.85
CA ASP A 196 -31.64 -34.39 -25.01
C ASP A 196 -31.77 -33.42 -23.83
N THR A 197 -32.97 -33.32 -23.23
CA THR A 197 -33.19 -32.57 -21.98
C THR A 197 -32.48 -33.23 -20.81
N ALA A 198 -32.51 -34.56 -20.71
CA ALA A 198 -31.84 -35.31 -19.64
C ALA A 198 -30.31 -35.10 -19.70
N SER A 199 -29.68 -35.31 -20.85
CA SER A 199 -28.21 -35.16 -20.99
C SER A 199 -27.70 -33.71 -20.91
N GLY A 200 -28.55 -32.72 -21.19
CA GLY A 200 -28.26 -31.30 -20.98
C GLY A 200 -28.38 -30.92 -19.50
N LEU A 201 -29.43 -31.38 -18.82
CA LEU A 201 -29.58 -31.25 -17.37
C LEU A 201 -28.45 -31.95 -16.65
N THR A 202 -28.06 -33.16 -17.02
CA THR A 202 -26.95 -33.88 -16.38
C THR A 202 -25.64 -33.12 -16.51
N GLY A 203 -25.35 -32.54 -17.68
CA GLY A 203 -24.14 -31.72 -17.87
C GLY A 203 -24.17 -30.41 -17.05
N ALA A 204 -25.33 -29.75 -16.97
CA ALA A 204 -25.51 -28.56 -16.15
C ALA A 204 -25.45 -28.88 -14.65
N VAL A 205 -26.07 -29.97 -14.20
CA VAL A 205 -26.03 -30.47 -12.81
C VAL A 205 -24.63 -30.91 -12.44
N LEU A 206 -23.87 -31.53 -13.35
CA LEU A 206 -22.48 -31.90 -13.11
C LEU A 206 -21.58 -30.65 -13.04
N ALA A 207 -21.79 -29.66 -13.92
CA ALA A 207 -21.05 -28.40 -13.86
C ALA A 207 -21.38 -27.59 -12.61
N ILE A 208 -22.66 -27.51 -12.22
CA ILE A 208 -23.11 -26.92 -10.95
C ILE A 208 -22.53 -27.70 -9.77
N GLY A 209 -22.54 -29.04 -9.83
CA GLY A 209 -21.98 -29.91 -8.80
C GLY A 209 -20.47 -29.74 -8.64
N ILE A 210 -19.72 -29.67 -9.75
CA ILE A 210 -18.28 -29.37 -9.74
C ILE A 210 -18.04 -27.96 -9.24
N ALA A 211 -18.83 -26.97 -9.64
CA ALA A 211 -18.68 -25.61 -9.14
C ALA A 211 -19.01 -25.48 -7.65
N VAL A 212 -20.06 -26.14 -7.17
CA VAL A 212 -20.43 -26.22 -5.75
C VAL A 212 -19.40 -27.02 -4.96
N TRP A 213 -18.84 -28.09 -5.55
CA TRP A 213 -17.77 -28.87 -4.93
C TRP A 213 -16.46 -28.09 -4.89
N VAL A 214 -16.06 -27.38 -5.94
CA VAL A 214 -14.90 -26.47 -5.94
C VAL A 214 -15.13 -25.31 -4.96
N ALA A 215 -16.34 -24.75 -4.91
CA ALA A 215 -16.70 -23.69 -3.96
C ALA A 215 -16.80 -24.19 -2.50
N GLY A 216 -17.15 -25.46 -2.30
CA GLY A 216 -17.37 -26.07 -0.99
C GLY A 216 -16.20 -26.89 -0.44
N SER A 217 -15.27 -27.34 -1.29
CA SER A 217 -14.04 -28.07 -0.89
C SER A 217 -12.90 -27.14 -0.51
N THR A 218 -13.05 -25.84 -0.73
CA THR A 218 -12.18 -24.81 -0.14
C THR A 218 -12.91 -24.19 1.06
N SER A 219 -12.51 -24.54 2.26
CA SER A 219 -12.99 -23.95 3.51
C SER A 219 -12.82 -22.43 3.50
N PHE A 220 -13.90 -21.68 3.29
CA PHE A 220 -13.91 -20.21 3.30
C PHE A 220 -14.00 -19.68 4.73
N ALA A 221 -12.89 -19.81 5.44
CA ALA A 221 -12.46 -18.93 6.53
C ALA A 221 -10.93 -18.84 6.42
N ALA A 222 -10.41 -17.67 6.01
CA ALA A 222 -8.99 -17.30 6.08
C ALA A 222 -7.97 -18.31 5.48
N ALA A 223 -8.27 -18.95 4.35
CA ALA A 223 -7.21 -19.58 3.56
C ALA A 223 -6.59 -18.52 2.64
N PRO A 224 -5.25 -18.34 2.62
CA PRO A 224 -4.60 -17.44 1.67
C PRO A 224 -5.00 -17.80 0.24
N ALA A 225 -5.03 -16.79 -0.65
CA ALA A 225 -5.23 -17.05 -2.07
C ALA A 225 -4.23 -18.13 -2.51
N TRP A 226 -4.71 -19.19 -3.18
CA TRP A 226 -3.85 -20.29 -3.65
C TRP A 226 -2.72 -19.79 -4.58
N GLN A 227 -2.93 -18.63 -5.20
CA GLN A 227 -1.95 -17.82 -5.90
C GLN A 227 -2.28 -16.35 -5.59
N ASP A 228 -1.39 -15.65 -4.90
CA ASP A 228 -1.53 -14.20 -4.67
C ASP A 228 -0.82 -13.44 -5.80
N TRP A 229 -1.62 -12.88 -6.72
CA TRP A 229 -1.09 -12.12 -7.84
C TRP A 229 -0.54 -10.75 -7.41
N ARG A 230 -0.80 -10.29 -6.18
CA ARG A 230 -0.24 -9.04 -5.64
C ARG A 230 1.26 -9.12 -5.36
N THR A 231 1.81 -10.32 -5.24
CA THR A 231 3.23 -10.56 -4.98
C THR A 231 4.00 -10.91 -6.24
N TRP A 232 3.34 -10.92 -7.40
CA TRP A 232 3.96 -11.27 -8.67
C TRP A 232 4.73 -10.07 -9.23
N ASP A 233 6.05 -10.24 -9.29
CA ASP A 233 7.01 -9.30 -9.85
C ASP A 233 7.40 -9.76 -11.26
N VAL A 234 7.13 -8.93 -12.27
CA VAL A 234 7.45 -9.20 -13.67
C VAL A 234 8.39 -8.13 -14.22
N GLY A 235 9.67 -8.31 -13.92
CA GLY A 235 10.76 -7.70 -14.67
C GLY A 235 11.57 -6.72 -13.85
N HIS A 236 12.59 -7.24 -13.18
CA HIS A 236 13.76 -6.46 -12.84
C HIS A 236 14.83 -6.75 -13.89
N GLY A 237 15.66 -5.74 -14.21
CA GLY A 237 16.91 -5.98 -14.91
C GLY A 237 17.88 -6.80 -14.05
N ASP A 238 19.17 -6.48 -14.03
CA ASP A 238 20.13 -7.16 -13.16
C ASP A 238 19.90 -6.90 -11.64
N ALA A 239 18.89 -6.11 -11.28
CA ALA A 239 18.52 -5.81 -9.89
C ALA A 239 17.71 -6.93 -9.24
N ARG A 240 17.90 -7.11 -7.93
CA ARG A 240 17.26 -8.18 -7.14
C ARG A 240 16.04 -7.69 -6.36
N PHE A 241 15.96 -6.38 -6.10
CA PHE A 241 14.87 -5.72 -5.37
C PHE A 241 14.39 -4.45 -6.10
N SER A 242 13.14 -4.05 -5.90
CA SER A 242 12.64 -2.70 -6.21
C SER A 242 12.21 -2.00 -4.94
N PHE A 243 12.62 -0.75 -4.79
CA PHE A 243 12.09 0.14 -3.78
C PHE A 243 10.96 0.99 -4.36
N ASN A 244 9.75 0.75 -3.86
CA ASN A 244 8.60 1.59 -4.11
C ASN A 244 8.07 2.14 -2.77
N SER A 245 8.04 3.46 -2.64
CA SER A 245 7.57 4.16 -1.43
C SER A 245 6.13 3.82 -1.04
N MET A 246 5.33 3.27 -1.95
CA MET A 246 3.93 2.85 -1.71
C MET A 246 3.78 1.36 -1.40
N GLU A 247 4.84 0.55 -1.52
CA GLU A 247 4.77 -0.87 -1.23
C GLU A 247 4.80 -1.18 0.28
N GLY A 248 4.07 -2.22 0.67
CA GLY A 248 4.17 -2.77 2.03
C GLY A 248 5.55 -3.36 2.25
N TYR A 249 6.28 -2.91 3.28
CA TYR A 249 7.65 -3.33 3.52
C TYR A 249 7.83 -4.81 3.85
N ALA A 250 6.75 -5.58 4.06
CA ALA A 250 6.81 -7.01 4.34
C ALA A 250 7.57 -7.84 3.29
N GLY A 251 7.68 -7.37 2.03
CA GLY A 251 8.50 -8.03 1.00
C GLY A 251 9.99 -7.66 1.01
N LEU A 252 10.33 -6.48 1.56
CA LEU A 252 11.71 -6.01 1.73
C LEU A 252 12.30 -6.47 3.08
N LEU A 253 11.45 -6.53 4.10
CA LEU A 253 11.75 -6.98 5.46
C LEU A 253 11.59 -8.50 5.58
N ASP A 254 12.29 -9.26 4.75
CA ASP A 254 12.37 -10.71 4.85
C ASP A 254 13.73 -11.10 5.46
N PRO A 255 13.77 -11.55 6.73
CA PRO A 255 15.01 -11.95 7.39
C PRO A 255 15.79 -13.02 6.63
N ASP A 256 15.10 -13.87 5.86
CA ASP A 256 15.72 -14.95 5.10
C ASP A 256 16.31 -14.48 3.75
N ARG A 257 16.08 -13.20 3.37
CA ARG A 257 16.51 -12.60 2.10
C ARG A 257 17.20 -11.24 2.29
N ASP A 258 17.92 -11.09 3.41
CA ASP A 258 18.67 -9.89 3.70
C ASP A 258 19.88 -9.73 2.77
N GLU A 259 19.93 -8.64 2.01
CA GLU A 259 21.05 -8.36 1.11
C GLU A 259 21.42 -6.86 1.11
N PRO A 260 22.69 -6.50 0.89
CA PRO A 260 23.10 -5.12 0.69
C PRO A 260 22.42 -4.47 -0.53
N VAL A 261 21.66 -3.39 -0.30
CA VAL A 261 20.92 -2.66 -1.34
C VAL A 261 21.52 -1.29 -1.64
N MET A 262 22.32 -0.73 -0.73
CA MET A 262 22.92 0.58 -0.89
C MET A 262 24.16 0.74 -0.01
N GLU A 263 25.15 1.48 -0.49
CA GLU A 263 26.28 1.93 0.31
C GLU A 263 26.27 3.46 0.36
N VAL A 264 26.49 4.01 1.56
CA VAL A 264 26.44 5.45 1.80
C VAL A 264 27.72 5.91 2.46
N THR A 265 28.37 6.92 1.89
CA THR A 265 29.48 7.64 2.53
C THR A 265 28.97 8.97 3.06
N SER A 266 28.95 9.16 4.37
CA SER A 266 28.48 10.35 5.05
C SER A 266 29.20 10.52 6.40
N PRO A 267 29.66 11.73 6.78
CA PRO A 267 30.23 11.98 8.10
C PRO A 267 29.21 11.96 9.24
N VAL A 268 27.91 11.89 8.93
CA VAL A 268 26.83 11.84 9.91
C VAL A 268 25.87 10.72 9.55
N ALA A 269 25.56 9.87 10.53
CA ALA A 269 24.49 8.88 10.41
C ALA A 269 23.15 9.57 10.16
N SER A 270 22.30 9.01 9.31
CA SER A 270 20.98 9.56 9.01
C SER A 270 20.04 8.45 8.55
N TYR A 271 18.74 8.70 8.66
CA TYR A 271 17.80 7.96 7.84
C TYR A 271 17.93 8.43 6.40
N TRP A 272 18.03 7.46 5.50
CA TRP A 272 18.20 7.67 4.07
C TRP A 272 16.81 7.80 3.46
N ARG A 273 16.30 9.02 3.45
CA ARG A 273 14.93 9.35 3.04
C ARG A 273 14.78 9.30 1.53
N ALA A 274 13.78 8.54 1.07
CA ALA A 274 13.38 8.51 -0.34
C ALA A 274 12.20 9.46 -0.60
N ASN A 275 11.14 9.33 0.21
CA ASN A 275 9.89 10.06 0.02
C ASN A 275 9.16 10.28 1.35
N ALA A 276 8.04 11.03 1.32
CA ALA A 276 7.05 11.04 2.38
C ALA A 276 5.61 10.90 1.84
N LEU A 277 4.80 10.17 2.59
CA LEU A 277 3.40 9.87 2.33
C LEU A 277 2.54 10.88 3.12
N GLU A 278 1.78 11.69 2.40
CA GLU A 278 1.04 12.81 2.98
C GLU A 278 -0.47 12.58 3.09
N ARG A 279 -1.05 11.66 2.33
CA ARG A 279 -2.50 11.45 2.35
C ARG A 279 -2.85 10.13 3.02
N PHE A 280 -3.87 10.18 3.85
CA PHE A 280 -4.42 9.04 4.57
C PHE A 280 -5.89 8.89 4.17
N ASN A 281 -6.30 7.69 3.72
CA ASN A 281 -7.68 7.38 3.31
C ASN A 281 -8.47 6.57 4.33
N GLY A 282 -7.86 6.22 5.47
CA GLY A 282 -8.47 5.36 6.50
C GLY A 282 -7.73 4.03 6.61
N ASP A 283 -7.23 3.52 5.49
CA ASP A 283 -6.63 2.17 5.41
C ASP A 283 -5.14 2.20 5.04
N GLY A 284 -4.67 3.27 4.39
CA GLY A 284 -3.34 3.38 3.83
C GLY A 284 -2.82 4.81 3.77
N TRP A 285 -1.49 4.92 3.73
CA TRP A 285 -0.77 6.16 3.49
C TRP A 285 -0.22 6.19 2.07
N TYR A 286 -0.33 7.33 1.40
CA TYR A 286 0.09 7.48 0.01
C TYR A 286 0.65 8.87 -0.26
N ALA A 287 1.57 8.94 -1.21
CA ALA A 287 1.98 10.18 -1.83
C ALA A 287 0.91 10.58 -2.86
N LYS A 288 0.44 11.82 -2.81
CA LYS A 288 -0.33 12.39 -3.93
C LYS A 288 0.69 12.90 -4.95
N GLY A 289 0.40 12.77 -6.25
CA GLY A 289 1.15 13.45 -7.32
C GLY A 289 1.08 14.97 -7.11
N THR A 290 1.97 15.47 -6.25
CA THR A 290 2.11 16.90 -5.95
C THR A 290 2.74 17.58 -7.16
N ARG A 291 2.83 18.91 -7.16
CA ARG A 291 3.48 19.67 -8.25
C ARG A 291 4.94 19.21 -8.37
N GLU A 292 5.16 18.18 -9.19
CA GLU A 292 6.47 17.76 -9.59
C GLU A 292 7.04 18.86 -10.47
N SER A 293 8.02 19.57 -9.93
CA SER A 293 8.84 20.48 -10.72
C SER A 293 10.08 19.73 -11.15
N GLU A 294 10.30 19.67 -12.46
CA GLU A 294 11.59 19.26 -13.00
C GLU A 294 12.66 20.23 -12.51
N LEU A 295 13.74 19.70 -11.96
CA LEU A 295 14.85 20.51 -11.48
C LEU A 295 15.69 20.96 -12.66
N GLU A 296 15.99 22.26 -12.71
CA GLU A 296 16.89 22.80 -13.71
C GLU A 296 18.34 22.45 -13.35
N ARG A 297 19.05 21.92 -14.34
CA ARG A 297 20.49 21.69 -14.23
C ARG A 297 21.21 23.04 -14.20
N ASP A 298 22.17 23.17 -13.30
CA ASP A 298 23.09 24.30 -13.28
C ASP A 298 24.01 24.23 -14.53
N PRO A 299 23.90 25.18 -15.47
CA PRO A 299 24.67 25.14 -16.72
C PRO A 299 26.17 25.37 -16.51
N ASP A 300 26.55 26.06 -15.42
CA ASP A 300 27.92 26.48 -15.13
C ASP A 300 28.66 25.49 -14.22
N ALA A 301 27.93 24.56 -13.59
CA ALA A 301 28.48 23.54 -12.72
C ALA A 301 29.18 22.41 -13.50
N ARG A 302 30.26 21.86 -12.91
CA ARG A 302 30.88 20.63 -13.41
C ARG A 302 29.96 19.43 -13.14
N GLY A 303 29.79 18.56 -14.14
CA GLY A 303 28.89 17.40 -14.05
C GLY A 303 27.40 17.76 -14.19
N PHE A 304 26.52 16.82 -13.89
CA PHE A 304 25.07 17.02 -13.90
C PHE A 304 24.64 17.43 -12.49
N THR A 305 24.71 18.72 -12.20
CA THR A 305 24.38 19.29 -10.89
C THR A 305 23.02 19.97 -10.94
N TYR A 306 22.18 19.68 -9.96
CA TYR A 306 20.83 20.23 -9.81
C TYR A 306 20.73 20.95 -8.47
N ALA A 307 20.26 22.20 -8.51
CA ALA A 307 19.90 22.92 -7.29
C ALA A 307 18.55 22.40 -6.79
N VAL A 308 18.48 22.03 -5.51
CA VAL A 308 17.25 21.55 -4.88
C VAL A 308 16.67 22.68 -4.04
N PRO A 309 15.61 23.37 -4.50
CA PRO A 309 14.97 24.40 -3.71
C PRO A 309 14.34 23.77 -2.47
N ALA A 310 14.46 24.43 -1.33
CA ALA A 310 13.77 23.96 -0.13
C ALA A 310 12.26 24.17 -0.31
N ALA A 311 11.51 23.07 -0.28
CA ALA A 311 10.04 23.10 -0.31
C ALA A 311 9.44 23.79 0.93
N ASP A 312 10.16 23.77 2.06
CA ASP A 312 9.72 24.24 3.37
C ASP A 312 10.85 24.87 4.18
N LEU A 313 10.54 25.34 5.39
CA LEU A 313 11.55 25.72 6.38
C LEU A 313 12.52 24.56 6.62
N VAL A 314 13.81 24.87 6.58
CA VAL A 314 14.86 23.90 6.82
C VAL A 314 15.36 24.06 8.26
N PRO A 315 15.28 23.00 9.09
CA PRO A 315 15.77 23.05 10.45
C PRO A 315 17.25 23.44 10.50
N ARG A 316 17.65 24.10 11.59
CA ARG A 316 19.06 24.40 11.85
C ARG A 316 19.84 23.10 11.92
N GLY A 317 20.99 23.07 11.27
CA GLY A 317 21.73 21.84 11.06
C GLY A 317 23.10 22.06 10.46
N THR A 318 23.75 20.95 10.13
CA THR A 318 25.07 20.96 9.47
C THR A 318 24.88 20.65 8.00
N LEU A 319 25.57 21.39 7.12
CA LEU A 319 25.60 21.06 5.71
C LEU A 319 26.59 19.91 5.50
N VAL A 320 26.11 18.79 4.99
CA VAL A 320 26.86 17.55 4.83
C VAL A 320 26.80 17.10 3.38
N ARG A 321 27.95 16.73 2.82
CA ARG A 321 28.02 16.03 1.53
C ARG A 321 27.96 14.53 1.79
N GLN A 322 27.08 13.87 1.08
CA GLN A 322 26.78 12.44 1.17
C GLN A 322 26.96 11.83 -0.22
N GLU A 323 27.60 10.67 -0.29
CA GLU A 323 27.76 9.93 -1.53
C GLU A 323 27.03 8.60 -1.42
N PHE A 324 26.26 8.28 -2.45
CA PHE A 324 25.41 7.10 -2.48
C PHE A 324 25.80 6.22 -3.65
N GLN A 325 25.83 4.92 -3.39
CA GLN A 325 25.96 3.89 -4.40
C GLN A 325 24.79 2.91 -4.25
N ILE A 326 23.88 2.92 -5.23
CA ILE A 326 22.78 1.95 -5.28
C ILE A 326 23.37 0.58 -5.62
N GLY A 327 23.05 -0.42 -4.80
CA GLY A 327 23.49 -1.81 -4.88
C GLY A 327 22.47 -2.69 -5.59
N GLY A 328 22.06 -3.81 -4.97
CA GLY A 328 21.17 -4.83 -5.56
C GLY A 328 19.71 -4.40 -5.79
N MET A 329 19.44 -3.11 -5.93
CA MET A 329 18.11 -2.51 -5.92
C MET A 329 17.90 -1.57 -7.11
N GLU A 330 16.66 -1.48 -7.60
CA GLU A 330 16.18 -0.34 -8.40
C GLU A 330 15.36 0.63 -7.53
N SER A 331 15.47 1.93 -7.80
CA SER A 331 14.73 2.96 -7.07
C SER A 331 14.21 4.04 -8.00
N TYR A 332 12.98 4.51 -7.79
CA TYR A 332 12.43 5.69 -8.45
C TYR A 332 12.81 7.01 -7.76
N TYR A 333 13.61 6.95 -6.69
CA TYR A 333 14.00 8.10 -5.88
C TYR A 333 15.51 8.12 -5.60
N TYR A 334 16.09 9.31 -5.61
CA TYR A 334 17.37 9.57 -4.95
C TYR A 334 17.14 9.68 -3.44
N PHE A 335 17.94 8.95 -2.67
CA PHE A 335 17.94 9.01 -1.21
C PHE A 335 18.76 10.19 -0.69
N THR A 336 18.34 10.76 0.44
CA THR A 336 19.02 11.87 1.11
C THR A 336 18.97 11.71 2.63
N GLY A 337 20.08 11.99 3.32
CA GLY A 337 20.11 12.14 4.77
C GLY A 337 19.92 13.60 5.15
N GLY A 338 18.71 13.98 5.58
CA GLY A 338 18.34 15.38 5.84
C GLY A 338 17.76 16.09 4.61
N VAL A 339 17.74 17.43 4.66
CA VAL A 339 17.09 18.25 3.62
C VAL A 339 18.07 18.56 2.49
N ALA A 340 17.87 17.95 1.32
CA ALA A 340 18.72 18.13 0.14
C ALA A 340 18.77 19.59 -0.32
N ARG A 341 19.97 20.03 -0.75
CA ARG A 341 20.26 21.37 -1.29
C ARG A 341 20.84 21.31 -2.69
N THR A 342 21.66 20.31 -2.96
CA THR A 342 22.24 20.06 -4.29
C THR A 342 22.28 18.57 -4.53
N LEU A 343 21.99 18.15 -5.76
CA LEU A 343 22.15 16.79 -6.24
C LEU A 343 23.17 16.80 -7.38
N VAL A 344 24.14 15.88 -7.36
CA VAL A 344 25.13 15.69 -8.41
C VAL A 344 25.05 14.24 -8.88
N VAL A 345 24.80 14.04 -10.17
CA VAL A 345 24.65 12.72 -10.79
C VAL A 345 25.66 12.51 -11.92
N GLY A 346 25.91 11.24 -12.26
CA GLY A 346 26.90 10.86 -13.28
C GLY A 346 26.42 11.08 -14.72
N GLU A 347 25.12 11.09 -14.95
CA GLU A 347 24.50 11.18 -16.27
C GLU A 347 23.27 12.09 -16.25
N ASP A 348 22.96 12.73 -17.37
CA ASP A 348 21.79 13.60 -17.48
C ASP A 348 20.51 12.83 -17.15
N SER A 349 19.74 13.35 -16.20
CA SER A 349 18.53 12.71 -15.70
C SER A 349 17.45 13.77 -15.51
N ALA A 350 16.23 13.48 -15.97
CA ALA A 350 15.06 14.31 -15.68
C ALA A 350 14.65 14.14 -14.21
N VAL A 351 15.34 14.86 -13.32
CA VAL A 351 15.09 14.82 -11.87
C VAL A 351 13.91 15.71 -11.56
N ARG A 352 12.95 15.17 -10.80
CA ARG A 352 11.79 15.92 -10.32
C ARG A 352 11.86 16.05 -8.82
N SER A 353 11.48 17.21 -8.31
CA SER A 353 11.23 17.38 -6.88
C SER A 353 9.76 17.58 -6.62
N ASP A 354 9.27 16.92 -5.58
CA ASP A 354 7.89 17.01 -5.12
C ASP A 354 7.78 18.01 -3.95
N SER A 355 6.54 18.31 -3.52
CA SER A 355 6.35 19.25 -2.40
C SER A 355 6.79 18.70 -1.04
N ASN A 356 7.17 17.42 -0.96
CA ASN A 356 7.77 16.81 0.22
C ASN A 356 9.30 16.85 0.17
N GLY A 357 9.91 17.41 -0.87
CA GLY A 357 11.36 17.40 -1.07
C GLY A 357 11.90 16.01 -1.41
N ALA A 358 11.06 15.10 -1.89
CA ALA A 358 11.52 13.87 -2.55
C ALA A 358 12.18 14.22 -3.89
N LEU A 359 13.14 13.40 -4.31
CA LEU A 359 13.89 13.57 -5.55
C LEU A 359 13.62 12.37 -6.45
N GLY A 360 12.58 12.47 -7.29
CA GLY A 360 12.10 11.38 -8.13
C GLY A 360 12.71 11.38 -9.54
N VAL A 361 12.64 10.23 -10.19
CA VAL A 361 13.02 10.03 -11.60
C VAL A 361 11.93 9.26 -12.36
N GLN A 362 11.79 9.51 -13.66
CA GLN A 362 10.80 8.80 -14.50
C GLN A 362 11.21 7.35 -14.80
N ARG A 363 12.52 7.10 -14.90
CA ARG A 363 13.09 5.78 -15.12
C ARG A 363 13.78 5.35 -13.84
N PRO A 364 13.62 4.08 -13.40
CA PRO A 364 14.25 3.61 -12.18
C PRO A 364 15.78 3.74 -12.28
N LEU A 365 16.40 4.16 -11.18
CA LEU A 365 17.84 4.16 -10.99
C LEU A 365 18.31 2.71 -10.94
N PRO A 366 19.15 2.25 -11.88
CA PRO A 366 19.62 0.87 -11.90
C PRO A 366 20.64 0.59 -10.80
N ALA A 367 20.85 -0.70 -10.51
CA ALA A 367 21.94 -1.17 -9.69
C ALA A 367 23.30 -0.61 -10.20
N GLY A 368 24.15 -0.16 -9.27
CA GLY A 368 25.44 0.48 -9.56
C GLY A 368 25.38 2.01 -9.73
N THR A 369 24.19 2.63 -9.71
CA THR A 369 24.05 4.09 -9.80
C THR A 369 24.81 4.80 -8.67
N ARG A 370 25.61 5.82 -9.02
CA ARG A 370 26.34 6.66 -8.07
C ARG A 370 25.91 8.10 -8.18
N TYR A 371 25.69 8.74 -7.04
CA TYR A 371 25.34 10.15 -6.97
C TYR A 371 25.80 10.76 -5.64
N ALA A 372 25.87 12.08 -5.59
CA ALA A 372 26.19 12.82 -4.37
C ALA A 372 25.10 13.84 -4.06
N VAL A 373 24.72 13.94 -2.78
CA VAL A 373 23.77 14.93 -2.29
C VAL A 373 24.49 15.79 -1.25
N THR A 374 24.34 17.10 -1.36
CA THR A 374 24.64 17.99 -0.24
C THR A 374 23.33 18.31 0.46
N ALA A 375 23.20 17.94 1.72
CA ALA A 375 21.99 18.09 2.51
C ALA A 375 22.26 18.82 3.84
N THR A 376 21.24 19.52 4.34
CA THR A 376 21.26 20.05 5.70
C THR A 376 20.73 18.97 6.65
N VAL A 377 21.61 18.39 7.46
CA VAL A 377 21.26 17.41 8.50
C VAL A 377 20.87 18.17 9.77
N PRO A 378 19.62 18.07 10.25
CA PRO A 378 19.16 18.79 11.44
C PRO A 378 20.02 18.51 12.68
N LYS A 379 20.31 19.56 13.45
CA LYS A 379 20.96 19.47 14.76
C LYS A 379 20.13 20.26 15.76
N LEU A 380 19.05 19.63 16.21
CA LEU A 380 18.07 20.22 17.11
C LEU A 380 18.26 19.69 18.52
N LYS A 381 17.93 20.52 19.51
CA LYS A 381 17.72 20.09 20.89
C LYS A 381 16.22 20.09 21.21
N PRO A 382 15.76 19.29 22.20
CA PRO A 382 14.36 19.29 22.62
C PRO A 382 13.82 20.69 22.94
N GLU A 383 14.63 21.56 23.54
CA GLU A 383 14.23 22.93 23.90
C GLU A 383 13.95 23.81 22.67
N ASP A 384 14.51 23.46 21.49
CA ASP A 384 14.24 24.17 20.25
C ASP A 384 12.80 23.95 19.76
N LEU A 385 12.05 22.99 20.31
CA LEU A 385 10.70 22.62 19.86
C LEU A 385 9.60 23.04 20.85
N VAL A 386 9.96 23.33 22.10
CA VAL A 386 9.03 23.77 23.15
C VAL A 386 8.45 25.13 22.78
N GLY A 387 7.12 25.30 22.91
CA GLY A 387 6.46 26.59 22.79
C GLY A 387 6.36 27.15 21.37
N ARG A 388 6.55 26.33 20.32
CA ARG A 388 6.44 26.79 18.91
C ARG A 388 5.00 27.11 18.49
N GLY A 389 4.02 26.68 19.27
CA GLY A 389 2.60 26.96 19.04
C GLY A 389 2.03 26.26 17.81
N ARG A 390 0.86 26.71 17.36
CA ARG A 390 0.03 26.04 16.34
C ARG A 390 -0.24 26.89 15.09
N LYS A 391 0.57 27.93 14.86
CA LYS A 391 0.45 28.81 13.69
C LYS A 391 1.18 28.19 12.50
N TYR A 392 0.49 27.32 11.77
CA TYR A 392 1.03 26.61 10.61
C TYR A 392 0.77 27.39 9.31
N PRO A 393 1.70 27.32 8.32
CA PRO A 393 1.43 27.81 6.97
C PRO A 393 0.27 27.06 6.30
N GLU A 394 -0.49 27.75 5.43
CA GLU A 394 -1.67 27.18 4.78
C GLU A 394 -1.38 25.89 4.00
N HIS A 395 -0.25 25.83 3.28
CA HIS A 395 0.09 24.66 2.48
C HIS A 395 0.38 23.41 3.33
N VAL A 396 0.74 23.58 4.61
CA VAL A 396 1.00 22.50 5.57
C VAL A 396 -0.28 22.10 6.32
N LEU A 397 -1.27 22.99 6.45
CA LEU A 397 -2.54 22.68 7.14
C LEU A 397 -3.32 21.52 6.48
N ARG A 398 -3.12 21.24 5.19
CA ARG A 398 -3.69 20.05 4.54
C ARG A 398 -3.25 18.74 5.22
N LEU A 399 -2.08 18.75 5.86
CA LEU A 399 -1.45 17.61 6.53
C LEU A 399 -1.93 17.45 7.97
N THR A 400 -2.96 18.17 8.40
CA THR A 400 -3.73 17.87 9.63
C THR A 400 -4.98 17.04 9.32
N LYS A 401 -5.39 16.93 8.05
CA LYS A 401 -6.67 16.34 7.68
C LYS A 401 -6.66 14.81 7.75
N LEU A 402 -7.78 14.28 8.24
CA LEU A 402 -8.14 12.87 8.28
C LEU A 402 -9.44 12.68 7.46
N PRO A 403 -9.71 11.46 6.96
CA PRO A 403 -10.89 11.18 6.14
C PRO A 403 -12.20 11.14 6.95
N PHE A 404 -12.11 11.36 8.25
CA PHE A 404 -13.21 11.40 9.19
C PHE A 404 -13.09 12.64 10.10
N PRO A 405 -14.19 13.09 10.73
CA PRO A 405 -14.20 14.29 11.57
C PRO A 405 -13.14 14.24 12.68
N THR A 406 -12.46 15.36 12.95
CA THR A 406 -11.55 15.49 14.09
C THR A 406 -12.07 16.55 15.08
N PRO A 407 -11.70 16.47 16.37
CA PRO A 407 -12.04 17.52 17.34
C PRO A 407 -11.49 18.90 16.94
N ALA A 408 -10.38 18.93 16.18
CA ALA A 408 -9.81 20.16 15.64
C ALA A 408 -10.67 20.83 14.56
N ASP A 409 -11.61 20.11 13.94
CA ASP A 409 -12.54 20.64 12.94
C ASP A 409 -13.79 21.29 13.58
N SER A 410 -14.02 21.10 14.88
CA SER A 410 -15.25 21.48 15.58
C SER A 410 -14.98 22.54 16.66
N ALA A 411 -15.53 23.75 16.53
CA ALA A 411 -15.42 24.81 17.53
C ALA A 411 -16.26 24.59 18.82
N ALA A 412 -16.67 23.36 19.13
CA ALA A 412 -17.73 23.07 20.10
C ALA A 412 -17.20 22.48 21.42
N THR A 413 -17.71 23.03 22.52
CA THR A 413 -17.38 22.74 23.93
C THR A 413 -17.88 21.38 24.45
N ALA A 414 -18.41 20.49 23.59
CA ALA A 414 -18.83 19.12 23.90
C ALA A 414 -18.12 18.08 23.01
N LEU A 415 -16.80 18.23 22.89
CA LEU A 415 -15.92 17.57 21.90
C LEU A 415 -16.13 16.06 21.70
N GLU A 416 -16.41 15.28 22.75
CA GLU A 416 -16.47 13.81 22.64
C GLU A 416 -17.82 13.29 22.11
N ALA A 417 -18.94 13.82 22.60
CA ALA A 417 -20.27 13.37 22.19
C ALA A 417 -20.56 13.79 20.74
N ASP A 418 -20.26 15.06 20.43
CA ASP A 418 -20.42 15.63 19.10
C ASP A 418 -19.55 14.90 18.07
N TRP A 419 -18.28 14.63 18.43
CA TRP A 419 -17.39 13.85 17.58
C TRP A 419 -17.91 12.43 17.36
N ARG A 420 -18.41 11.76 18.41
CA ARG A 420 -18.99 10.42 18.26
C ARG A 420 -20.20 10.41 17.34
N ASP A 421 -21.07 11.41 17.44
CA ASP A 421 -22.24 11.49 16.59
C ASP A 421 -21.87 11.81 15.14
N ALA A 422 -20.87 12.67 14.91
CA ALA A 422 -20.30 12.91 13.58
C ALA A 422 -19.63 11.65 12.99
N MET A 423 -18.93 10.87 13.81
CA MET A 423 -18.35 9.58 13.41
C MET A 423 -19.41 8.55 13.05
N LYS A 424 -20.51 8.46 13.81
CA LYS A 424 -21.64 7.57 13.47
C LYS A 424 -22.27 7.90 12.12
N ALA A 425 -22.23 9.17 11.71
CA ALA A 425 -22.67 9.61 10.38
C ALA A 425 -21.69 9.24 9.25
N THR A 426 -20.53 8.65 9.58
CA THR A 426 -19.50 8.19 8.63
C THR A 426 -19.25 6.68 8.80
N PRO A 427 -20.19 5.80 8.39
CA PRO A 427 -20.12 4.37 8.69
C PRO A 427 -18.87 3.68 8.15
N GLN A 428 -18.30 4.18 7.05
CA GLN A 428 -17.09 3.66 6.43
C GLN A 428 -15.84 3.77 7.31
N HIS A 429 -15.89 4.59 8.38
CA HIS A 429 -14.77 4.83 9.30
C HIS A 429 -15.14 4.57 10.77
N SER A 430 -16.21 3.81 11.01
CA SER A 430 -16.71 3.52 12.37
C SER A 430 -15.70 2.82 13.28
N GLU A 431 -14.71 2.14 12.70
CA GLU A 431 -13.59 1.49 13.38
C GLU A 431 -12.70 2.50 14.14
N TRP A 432 -12.70 3.77 13.73
CA TRP A 432 -11.95 4.85 14.40
C TRP A 432 -12.66 5.44 15.62
N LEU A 433 -13.84 4.94 16.01
CA LEU A 433 -14.62 5.48 17.15
C LEU A 433 -13.86 5.43 18.49
N GLY A 434 -12.88 4.55 18.63
CA GLY A 434 -12.00 4.47 19.80
C GLY A 434 -10.96 5.61 19.90
N LEU A 435 -10.69 6.30 18.78
CA LEU A 435 -9.56 7.25 18.66
C LEU A 435 -9.65 8.41 19.64
N TYR A 436 -10.84 8.98 19.87
CA TYR A 436 -11.01 10.08 20.81
C TYR A 436 -10.60 9.70 22.23
N ARG A 437 -11.07 8.55 22.72
CA ARG A 437 -10.75 8.07 24.07
C ARG A 437 -9.27 7.77 24.19
N LEU A 438 -8.73 7.01 23.23
CA LEU A 438 -7.30 6.71 23.18
C LEU A 438 -6.45 7.99 23.20
N ASN A 439 -6.80 8.97 22.37
CA ASN A 439 -6.07 10.23 22.31
C ASN A 439 -6.13 10.99 23.63
N ARG A 440 -7.31 11.08 24.27
CA ARG A 440 -7.46 11.72 25.58
C ARG A 440 -6.61 11.02 26.64
N ASP A 441 -6.56 9.70 26.64
CA ASP A 441 -5.81 8.93 27.64
C ASP A 441 -4.29 9.11 27.47
N ILE A 442 -3.81 9.31 26.24
CA ILE A 442 -2.39 9.58 25.93
C ILE A 442 -2.02 11.05 26.18
N VAL A 443 -2.80 11.97 25.62
CA VAL A 443 -2.49 13.41 25.59
C VAL A 443 -2.81 14.07 26.92
N SER A 444 -3.87 13.63 27.59
CA SER A 444 -4.38 14.22 28.84
C SER A 444 -4.54 15.73 28.71
N ASP A 445 -3.78 16.50 29.49
CA ASP A 445 -3.82 17.96 29.61
C ASP A 445 -2.76 18.70 28.78
N ALA A 446 -1.92 17.98 28.02
CA ALA A 446 -0.86 18.60 27.23
C ALA A 446 -1.46 19.51 26.14
N THR A 447 -0.99 20.76 26.10
CA THR A 447 -1.44 21.76 25.11
C THR A 447 -0.36 22.05 24.06
N ASP A 448 0.91 21.92 24.45
CA ASP A 448 2.06 22.11 23.59
C ASP A 448 2.15 20.98 22.54
N PRO A 449 2.20 21.30 21.24
CA PRO A 449 2.31 20.29 20.18
C PRO A 449 3.49 19.34 20.35
N TYR A 450 4.62 19.80 20.86
CA TYR A 450 5.79 18.97 21.04
C TYR A 450 5.59 17.98 22.19
N GLU A 451 5.00 18.43 23.30
CA GLU A 451 4.65 17.52 24.39
C GLU A 451 3.67 16.43 23.94
N ILE A 452 2.64 16.81 23.19
CA ILE A 452 1.65 15.87 22.62
C ILE A 452 2.35 14.80 21.78
N VAL A 453 3.24 15.21 20.87
CA VAL A 453 4.00 14.30 20.01
C VAL A 453 4.87 13.35 20.84
N LEU A 454 5.55 13.84 21.88
CA LEU A 454 6.36 13.00 22.76
C LEU A 454 5.52 12.00 23.58
N ARG A 455 4.34 12.40 24.06
CA ARG A 455 3.41 11.50 24.79
C ARG A 455 2.92 10.38 23.86
N ILE A 456 2.55 10.72 22.62
CA ILE A 456 2.15 9.74 21.59
C ILE A 456 3.29 8.78 21.24
N GLU A 457 4.48 9.32 20.93
CA GLU A 457 5.67 8.52 20.61
C GLU A 457 5.97 7.53 21.73
N ARG A 458 6.03 8.01 22.98
CA ARG A 458 6.29 7.17 24.16
C ARG A 458 5.22 6.11 24.34
N TYR A 459 3.95 6.44 24.17
CA TYR A 459 2.85 5.49 24.33
C TYR A 459 2.99 4.31 23.36
N LEU A 460 3.22 4.58 22.08
CA LEU A 460 3.40 3.52 21.08
C LEU A 460 4.62 2.66 21.41
N ARG A 461 5.74 3.27 21.81
CA ARG A 461 6.97 2.55 22.16
C ARG A 461 6.85 1.64 23.39
N VAL A 462 5.99 2.02 24.34
CA VAL A 462 5.84 1.28 25.62
C VAL A 462 4.78 0.18 25.52
N TYR A 463 3.70 0.43 24.79
CA TYR A 463 2.51 -0.45 24.81
C TYR A 463 2.31 -1.28 23.54
N PHE A 464 3.16 -1.11 22.52
CA PHE A 464 3.09 -1.82 21.23
C PHE A 464 4.40 -2.55 20.93
N PHE A 465 4.28 -3.63 20.17
CA PHE A 465 5.36 -4.59 19.95
C PHE A 465 5.66 -4.75 18.46
N TYR A 466 6.95 -4.85 18.15
CA TYR A 466 7.41 -5.07 16.80
C TYR A 466 7.21 -6.53 16.37
N SER A 467 6.57 -6.76 15.23
CA SER A 467 6.43 -8.07 14.59
C SER A 467 6.24 -7.92 13.09
N LEU A 468 7.00 -8.69 12.30
CA LEU A 468 6.78 -8.87 10.86
C LEU A 468 5.62 -9.84 10.58
N THR A 469 5.27 -10.68 11.56
CA THR A 469 4.11 -11.58 11.50
C THR A 469 2.96 -10.94 12.27
N THR A 470 2.12 -10.19 11.57
CA THR A 470 0.94 -9.54 12.16
C THR A 470 -0.31 -10.41 12.00
N PRO A 471 -1.20 -10.47 13.01
CA PRO A 471 -2.51 -11.11 12.85
C PRO A 471 -3.30 -10.48 11.71
N SER A 472 -4.21 -11.26 11.10
CA SER A 472 -5.18 -10.70 10.15
C SER A 472 -5.94 -9.53 10.78
N PRO A 473 -6.10 -8.40 10.06
CA PRO A 473 -6.87 -7.25 10.55
C PRO A 473 -8.28 -7.68 10.97
N ARG A 474 -8.73 -7.21 12.15
CA ARG A 474 -10.10 -7.41 12.63
C ARG A 474 -11.02 -6.24 12.28
N GLN A 475 -10.42 -5.14 11.84
CA GLN A 475 -11.07 -3.93 11.34
C GLN A 475 -10.71 -3.74 9.87
N SER A 476 -11.51 -2.94 9.15
CA SER A 476 -11.23 -2.54 7.75
C SER A 476 -9.85 -1.89 7.62
N SER A 477 -9.53 -1.01 8.56
CA SER A 477 -8.23 -0.35 8.62
C SER A 477 -7.19 -1.22 9.35
N PRO A 478 -6.01 -1.49 8.75
CA PRO A 478 -4.90 -2.14 9.43
C PRO A 478 -4.34 -1.28 10.57
N TYR A 479 -4.42 0.05 10.46
CA TYR A 479 -3.98 0.96 11.53
C TYR A 479 -4.92 0.95 12.72
N ALA A 480 -6.24 0.89 12.48
CA ALA A 480 -7.21 0.77 13.55
C ALA A 480 -7.12 -0.61 14.23
N SER A 481 -6.91 -1.68 13.45
CA SER A 481 -6.61 -3.03 13.99
C SER A 481 -5.33 -3.05 14.82
N PHE A 482 -4.28 -2.32 14.40
CA PHE A 482 -3.05 -2.18 15.17
C PHE A 482 -3.31 -1.45 16.49
N LEU A 483 -3.97 -0.29 16.45
CA LEU A 483 -4.22 0.58 17.61
C LEU A 483 -5.14 -0.03 18.66
N PHE A 484 -6.23 -0.69 18.24
CA PHE A 484 -7.29 -1.09 19.15
C PHE A 484 -7.34 -2.59 19.44
N ASP A 485 -6.74 -3.44 18.58
CA ASP A 485 -6.82 -4.91 18.75
C ASP A 485 -5.45 -5.56 19.00
N SER A 486 -4.58 -5.58 18.00
CA SER A 486 -3.41 -6.47 17.99
C SER A 486 -2.21 -5.92 18.77
N ARG A 487 -1.99 -4.60 18.70
CA ARG A 487 -0.78 -3.91 19.18
C ARG A 487 0.54 -4.52 18.67
N LEU A 488 0.47 -5.30 17.60
CA LEU A 488 1.58 -5.99 16.95
C LEU A 488 1.70 -5.47 15.52
N GLY A 489 2.86 -4.92 15.17
CA GLY A 489 3.06 -4.32 13.85
C GLY A 489 4.53 -4.12 13.54
N PHE A 490 4.83 -3.64 12.35
CA PHE A 490 6.17 -3.22 11.93
C PHE A 490 6.19 -1.72 11.64
N CYS A 491 7.33 -1.17 11.21
CA CYS A 491 7.58 0.28 11.12
C CYS A 491 6.46 1.10 10.45
N GLN A 492 5.83 0.62 9.37
CA GLN A 492 4.70 1.30 8.73
C GLN A 492 3.48 1.45 9.66
N HIS A 493 3.13 0.40 10.42
CA HIS A 493 2.03 0.44 11.38
C HIS A 493 2.28 1.49 12.47
N PHE A 494 3.49 1.49 13.04
CA PHE A 494 3.90 2.46 14.07
C PHE A 494 3.90 3.89 13.53
N ALA A 495 4.56 4.14 12.41
CA ALA A 495 4.67 5.47 11.80
C ALA A 495 3.30 6.00 11.37
N GLY A 496 2.50 5.19 10.67
CA GLY A 496 1.17 5.58 10.23
C GLY A 496 0.21 5.83 11.39
N ALA A 497 0.21 4.97 12.42
CA ALA A 497 -0.63 5.17 13.60
C ALA A 497 -0.23 6.42 14.40
N MET A 498 1.07 6.66 14.59
CA MET A 498 1.57 7.89 15.22
C MET A 498 1.14 9.11 14.41
N ALA A 499 1.30 9.10 13.09
CA ALA A 499 0.89 10.23 12.25
C ALA A 499 -0.62 10.49 12.31
N VAL A 500 -1.47 9.46 12.39
CA VAL A 500 -2.92 9.62 12.63
C VAL A 500 -3.20 10.28 13.98
N LEU A 501 -2.60 9.80 15.07
CA LEU A 501 -2.78 10.37 16.41
C LEU A 501 -2.31 11.84 16.48
N VAL A 502 -1.17 12.15 15.85
CA VAL A 502 -0.66 13.54 15.79
C VAL A 502 -1.61 14.44 14.99
N ARG A 503 -2.08 13.99 13.82
CA ARG A 503 -3.06 14.73 13.00
C ARG A 503 -4.40 14.94 13.70
N PHE A 504 -4.85 13.96 14.49
CA PHE A 504 -6.09 14.06 15.27
C PHE A 504 -6.05 15.22 16.28
N ASN A 505 -4.86 15.64 16.71
CA ASN A 505 -4.65 16.81 17.55
C ASN A 505 -4.47 18.12 16.76
N GLY A 506 -4.71 18.13 15.45
CA GLY A 506 -4.53 19.30 14.59
C GLY A 506 -3.05 19.68 14.39
N ILE A 507 -2.13 18.73 14.52
CA ILE A 507 -0.69 18.92 14.31
C ILE A 507 -0.30 18.31 12.96
N PRO A 508 0.35 19.06 12.04
CA PRO A 508 0.72 18.53 10.74
C PRO A 508 1.81 17.45 10.87
N ALA A 509 1.52 16.27 10.33
CA ALA A 509 2.44 15.14 10.33
C ALA A 509 2.38 14.39 8.99
N ARG A 510 3.45 13.70 8.61
CA ARG A 510 3.51 12.82 7.43
C ARG A 510 4.37 11.60 7.73
N VAL A 511 4.20 10.52 6.96
CA VAL A 511 5.00 9.30 7.10
C VAL A 511 6.15 9.36 6.12
N ALA A 512 7.39 9.46 6.61
CA ALA A 512 8.57 9.38 5.76
C ALA A 512 9.00 7.93 5.57
N VAL A 513 9.53 7.64 4.38
CA VAL A 513 9.87 6.29 3.92
C VAL A 513 11.24 6.29 3.26
N GLY A 514 12.00 5.23 3.48
CA GLY A 514 13.36 5.08 3.00
C GLY A 514 14.06 3.92 3.70
N PHE A 515 15.29 4.18 4.17
CA PHE A 515 16.07 3.21 4.92
C PHE A 515 16.59 3.80 6.23
N ALA A 516 16.74 2.94 7.25
CA ALA A 516 17.53 3.19 8.43
C ALA A 516 19.02 3.36 8.06
N THR A 517 19.85 3.77 9.02
CA THR A 517 21.26 4.09 8.79
C THR A 517 22.05 2.92 8.18
N GLY A 518 21.70 1.67 8.51
CA GLY A 518 22.46 0.48 8.19
C GLY A 518 23.71 0.30 9.07
N ASP A 519 24.53 -0.68 8.72
CA ASP A 519 25.74 -1.05 9.43
C ASP A 519 26.89 -0.09 9.09
N LYS A 520 27.52 0.47 10.13
CA LYS A 520 28.71 1.31 9.98
C LYS A 520 29.93 0.42 9.77
N ILE A 521 30.56 0.50 8.59
CA ILE A 521 31.73 -0.31 8.21
C ILE A 521 33.05 0.48 8.20
N ASP A 522 32.99 1.80 8.29
CA ASP A 522 34.15 2.70 8.38
C ASP A 522 33.75 4.01 9.07
N GLU A 523 34.68 4.96 9.31
CA GLU A 523 34.40 6.24 9.97
C GLU A 523 33.19 6.98 9.38
N ASP A 524 33.11 7.02 8.05
CA ASP A 524 32.06 7.74 7.32
C ASP A 524 31.30 6.83 6.35
N ARG A 525 31.37 5.51 6.49
CA ARG A 525 30.81 4.57 5.50
C ARG A 525 29.81 3.59 6.11
N TYR A 526 28.68 3.44 5.44
CA TYR A 526 27.54 2.65 5.87
C TYR A 526 27.11 1.68 4.77
N VAL A 527 26.82 0.44 5.15
CA VAL A 527 26.18 -0.56 4.28
C VAL A 527 24.73 -0.69 4.73
N VAL A 528 23.82 -0.47 3.79
CA VAL A 528 22.38 -0.52 4.01
C VAL A 528 21.84 -1.76 3.32
N SER A 529 21.11 -2.58 4.07
CA SER A 529 20.51 -3.82 3.57
C SER A 529 19.02 -3.66 3.25
N SER A 530 18.42 -4.67 2.62
CA SER A 530 16.97 -4.73 2.37
C SER A 530 16.16 -4.67 3.68
N ASN A 531 16.67 -5.30 4.75
CA ASN A 531 16.05 -5.25 6.08
C ASN A 531 16.16 -3.90 6.79
N ASP A 532 16.98 -2.97 6.30
CA ASP A 532 17.02 -1.60 6.79
C ASP A 532 15.86 -0.75 6.25
N ALA A 533 14.98 -1.28 5.39
CA ALA A 533 13.82 -0.55 4.89
C ALA A 533 12.94 -0.06 6.05
N HIS A 534 12.70 1.25 6.13
CA HIS A 534 12.12 1.84 7.33
C HIS A 534 11.16 2.99 7.06
N ALA A 535 10.13 3.09 7.91
CA ALA A 535 9.19 4.20 7.95
C ALA A 535 9.24 4.88 9.31
N TRP A 536 9.18 6.21 9.31
CA TRP A 536 9.14 7.06 10.49
C TRP A 536 8.16 8.22 10.31
N VAL A 537 8.01 9.05 11.34
CA VAL A 537 7.10 10.21 11.29
C VAL A 537 7.89 11.49 11.19
N GLU A 538 7.46 12.39 10.31
CA GLU A 538 7.90 13.78 10.31
C GLU A 538 6.76 14.68 10.78
N VAL A 539 7.03 15.56 11.75
CA VAL A 539 6.07 16.51 12.33
C VAL A 539 6.55 17.93 12.06
N TYR A 540 5.64 18.81 11.64
CA TYR A 540 5.96 20.19 11.35
C TYR A 540 5.82 21.09 12.58
N PHE A 541 6.88 21.84 12.91
CA PHE A 541 6.86 22.85 13.96
C PHE A 541 7.04 24.26 13.38
N PRO A 542 6.20 25.24 13.77
CA PRO A 542 6.35 26.62 13.31
C PRO A 542 7.76 27.16 13.59
N GLN A 543 8.28 27.96 12.66
CA GLN A 543 9.65 28.53 12.68
C GLN A 543 10.81 27.50 12.64
N VAL A 544 10.54 26.20 12.66
CA VAL A 544 11.57 25.14 12.64
C VAL A 544 11.49 24.35 11.33
N GLY A 545 10.29 23.92 10.93
CA GLY A 545 10.06 23.04 9.79
C GLY A 545 9.78 21.60 10.21
N TRP A 546 10.08 20.65 9.32
CA TRP A 546 9.85 19.22 9.53
C TRP A 546 10.91 18.60 10.44
N VAL A 547 10.46 17.84 11.45
CA VAL A 547 11.31 17.15 12.42
C VAL A 547 10.92 15.69 12.51
N ALA A 548 11.89 14.78 12.48
CA ALA A 548 11.67 13.34 12.55
C ALA A 548 11.40 12.85 13.98
N PHE A 549 10.55 11.84 14.09
CA PHE A 549 10.16 11.10 15.30
C PHE A 549 10.11 9.60 15.00
N GLU A 550 10.43 8.78 16.01
CA GLU A 550 10.60 7.34 15.89
C GLU A 550 9.67 6.58 16.86
N PRO A 551 8.45 6.23 16.43
CA PRO A 551 7.52 5.47 17.25
C PRO A 551 7.87 3.98 17.37
N THR A 552 8.74 3.43 16.51
CA THR A 552 8.97 1.98 16.44
C THR A 552 9.78 1.49 17.63
N THR A 553 9.17 0.61 18.43
CA THR A 553 9.79 0.02 19.63
C THR A 553 11.15 -0.62 19.30
N GLY A 554 12.17 -0.31 20.09
CA GLY A 554 13.54 -0.84 19.91
C GLY A 554 14.38 -0.09 18.87
N VAL A 555 13.79 0.73 18.01
CA VAL A 555 14.50 1.56 17.04
C VAL A 555 14.81 2.94 17.63
N ARG A 556 15.89 3.58 17.17
CA ARG A 556 16.29 4.93 17.58
C ARG A 556 16.64 5.78 16.36
N LEU A 557 16.31 7.07 16.44
CA LEU A 557 16.81 8.03 15.46
C LEU A 557 18.34 8.11 15.48
N PRO A 558 18.97 8.28 14.31
CA PRO A 558 20.40 8.54 14.23
C PRO A 558 20.71 9.97 14.71
N GLY A 559 21.59 10.07 15.71
CA GLY A 559 22.08 11.35 16.22
C GLY A 559 21.11 12.09 17.14
N PRO A 560 21.49 13.31 17.59
CA PRO A 560 20.65 14.12 18.47
C PRO A 560 19.48 14.75 17.71
N GLY A 561 18.33 14.93 18.39
CA GLY A 561 17.16 15.53 17.78
C GLY A 561 15.99 15.75 18.72
N GLY A 562 14.82 16.03 18.12
CA GLY A 562 13.58 16.27 18.84
C GLY A 562 12.86 15.02 19.34
N SER A 563 13.12 13.85 18.76
CA SER A 563 12.54 12.58 19.22
C SER A 563 13.06 12.17 20.59
N SER A 564 12.23 11.48 21.37
CA SER A 564 12.65 10.83 22.63
C SER A 564 13.71 9.74 22.45
N THR A 565 13.95 9.31 21.21
CA THR A 565 14.91 8.26 20.87
C THR A 565 16.28 8.79 20.44
N GLY A 566 16.39 10.10 20.15
CA GLY A 566 17.62 10.73 19.72
C GLY A 566 18.72 10.69 20.78
N ASP A 567 19.96 10.80 20.34
CA ASP A 567 21.11 10.74 21.24
C ASP A 567 21.17 11.95 22.17
N GLY A 568 21.37 11.67 23.46
CA GLY A 568 21.42 12.69 24.50
C GLY A 568 20.07 13.36 24.80
N PHE A 569 18.95 12.78 24.35
CA PHE A 569 17.62 13.31 24.64
C PHE A 569 17.38 13.49 26.14
N ARG A 570 16.85 14.65 26.51
CA ARG A 570 16.35 14.96 27.85
C ARG A 570 14.95 15.50 27.70
N ASP A 571 13.99 14.86 28.38
CA ASP A 571 12.58 15.26 28.31
C ASP A 571 12.38 16.65 28.94
N PRO A 572 12.07 17.69 28.14
CA PRO A 572 11.93 19.05 28.67
C PRO A 572 10.67 19.22 29.51
N PHE A 573 9.74 18.25 29.46
CA PHE A 573 8.50 18.25 30.23
C PHE A 573 8.57 17.35 31.46
N PHE A 574 9.74 16.76 31.77
CA PHE A 574 9.89 15.82 32.89
C PHE A 574 9.41 16.40 34.22
N ALA A 575 9.79 17.64 34.54
CA ALA A 575 9.41 18.30 35.78
C ALA A 575 7.89 18.53 35.89
N ALA A 576 7.21 18.76 34.76
CA ALA A 576 5.74 18.91 34.73
C ALA A 576 5.00 17.59 34.96
N ARG A 577 5.71 16.45 34.95
CA ARG A 577 5.15 15.11 35.16
C ARG A 577 5.43 14.57 36.56
N LEU A 578 6.01 15.38 37.43
CA LEU A 578 6.20 15.03 38.84
C LEU A 578 5.05 15.60 39.67
N ASP A 579 4.61 14.86 40.68
CA ASP A 579 3.70 15.37 41.70
C ASP A 579 4.43 16.28 42.70
N GLY A 580 3.70 16.78 43.70
CA GLY A 580 4.24 17.65 44.75
C GLY A 580 5.31 17.00 45.63
N GLU A 581 5.47 15.67 45.56
CA GLU A 581 6.47 14.89 46.29
C GLU A 581 7.64 14.45 45.40
N GLY A 582 7.60 14.78 44.10
CA GLY A 582 8.63 14.41 43.13
C GLY A 582 8.48 13.01 42.56
N GLU A 583 7.33 12.35 42.76
CA GLU A 583 7.00 11.09 42.10
C GLU A 583 6.36 11.32 40.73
N LEU A 584 6.59 10.41 39.78
CA LEU A 584 5.95 10.49 38.47
C LEU A 584 4.42 10.35 38.63
N LEU A 585 3.67 11.30 38.07
CA LEU A 585 2.23 11.20 37.92
C LEU A 585 1.91 9.85 37.27
N LYS A 586 1.03 9.05 37.90
CA LYS A 586 0.67 7.71 37.42
C LYS A 586 0.25 7.81 35.96
N ALA A 587 0.94 7.06 35.09
CA ALA A 587 0.43 6.80 33.75
C ALA A 587 -0.99 6.23 33.91
N VAL A 588 -1.93 6.71 33.09
CA VAL A 588 -3.27 6.12 33.00
C VAL A 588 -3.10 4.60 32.93
N ASP A 589 -3.83 3.85 33.77
CA ASP A 589 -3.79 2.39 33.79
C ASP A 589 -4.22 1.85 32.42
N VAL A 590 -3.27 1.71 31.50
CA VAL A 590 -3.48 1.05 30.22
C VAL A 590 -3.49 -0.44 30.53
N GLU A 591 -4.68 -1.01 30.64
CA GLU A 591 -4.85 -2.45 30.77
C GLU A 591 -4.07 -3.15 29.64
N VAL A 592 -3.06 -3.94 30.03
CA VAL A 592 -2.39 -4.88 29.14
C VAL A 592 -3.32 -6.10 29.03
N PRO A 593 -3.89 -6.41 27.84
CA PRO A 593 -4.86 -7.48 27.73
C PRO A 593 -4.31 -8.82 28.23
N ARG A 594 -5.13 -9.58 28.96
CA ARG A 594 -4.81 -10.98 29.33
C ARG A 594 -4.66 -11.81 28.06
N GLY A 595 -3.51 -12.48 27.91
CA GLY A 595 -3.14 -13.29 26.74
C GLY A 595 -1.80 -12.87 26.13
N LEU A 596 -1.45 -11.58 26.18
CA LEU A 596 -0.20 -11.07 25.59
C LEU A 596 1.06 -11.64 26.26
N ARG A 597 1.01 -11.89 27.58
CA ARG A 597 2.12 -12.51 28.33
C ARG A 597 2.37 -13.97 27.93
N GLU A 598 1.34 -14.69 27.49
CA GLU A 598 1.43 -16.10 27.11
C GLU A 598 1.88 -16.29 25.65
N ASP A 599 1.50 -15.40 24.74
CA ASP A 599 1.93 -15.47 23.33
C ASP A 599 3.39 -15.01 23.15
N VAL A 600 3.82 -13.97 23.89
CA VAL A 600 5.24 -13.53 23.92
C VAL A 600 6.15 -14.63 24.49
N SER A 601 5.66 -15.45 25.42
CA SER A 601 6.43 -16.55 26.02
C SER A 601 6.39 -17.86 25.20
N ARG A 602 5.50 -17.97 24.21
CA ARG A 602 5.36 -19.18 23.36
C ARG A 602 5.83 -19.02 21.92
N GLY A 603 6.17 -17.82 21.44
CA GLY A 603 6.32 -17.57 19.99
C GLY A 603 7.41 -16.63 19.49
N LEU A 604 8.37 -16.20 20.32
CA LEU A 604 9.53 -15.44 19.81
C LEU A 604 10.70 -16.41 19.54
N PRO A 605 11.04 -16.73 18.28
CA PRO A 605 12.39 -17.18 17.99
C PRO A 605 13.34 -16.06 18.40
N SER A 606 14.41 -16.44 19.09
CA SER A 606 15.49 -15.58 19.54
C SER A 606 15.87 -14.56 18.46
N VAL A 607 15.54 -13.29 18.69
CA VAL A 607 16.10 -12.18 17.91
C VAL A 607 17.61 -12.30 18.00
N GLY A 608 18.23 -12.46 16.83
CA GLY A 608 19.67 -12.47 16.65
C GLY A 608 20.31 -11.29 17.37
N SER A 609 21.35 -11.61 18.12
CA SER A 609 22.14 -10.72 18.94
C SER A 609 22.73 -9.56 18.12
N GLN A 610 22.14 -8.35 18.18
CA GLN A 610 22.83 -7.04 18.02
C GLN A 610 22.03 -5.86 18.64
N ALA A 611 21.38 -6.07 19.78
CA ALA A 611 20.93 -4.95 20.63
C ALA A 611 21.72 -5.00 21.96
N PRO A 612 22.55 -4.00 22.29
CA PRO A 612 23.24 -3.99 23.57
C PRO A 612 22.22 -3.90 24.72
N ALA A 613 22.40 -4.79 25.69
CA ALA A 613 21.54 -4.96 26.85
C ALA A 613 21.37 -3.65 27.63
N ILE A 614 20.15 -3.09 27.61
CA ILE A 614 19.69 -2.07 28.57
C ILE A 614 18.33 -2.52 29.10
N LEU A 615 18.33 -3.64 29.81
CA LEU A 615 17.27 -4.04 30.74
C LEU A 615 17.92 -4.26 32.11
N GLY A 616 18.34 -3.16 32.73
CA GLY A 616 18.81 -3.13 34.11
C GLY A 616 18.21 -1.92 34.81
N GLY A 617 17.12 -2.11 35.54
CA GLY A 617 16.60 -1.06 36.42
C GLY A 617 15.10 -0.95 36.63
N PHE A 618 14.30 -2.03 36.56
CA PHE A 618 12.95 -2.03 37.15
C PHE A 618 12.66 -3.40 37.77
N THR A 619 13.17 -3.65 38.97
CA THR A 619 12.67 -4.75 39.82
C THR A 619 11.40 -4.28 40.51
N ALA A 620 10.25 -4.70 40.00
CA ALA A 620 8.99 -4.64 40.76
C ALA A 620 9.10 -5.63 41.93
N ARG A 621 9.13 -5.09 43.15
CA ARG A 621 9.14 -5.85 44.41
C ARG A 621 7.78 -6.54 44.57
N ALA A 622 7.74 -7.85 44.36
CA ALA A 622 6.54 -8.65 44.63
C ALA A 622 6.32 -8.74 46.15
N VAL A 623 5.20 -8.21 46.62
CA VAL A 623 4.65 -8.46 47.96
C VAL A 623 3.81 -9.74 47.87
N GLY A 624 4.25 -10.80 48.54
CA GLY A 624 3.49 -12.04 48.69
C GLY A 624 4.14 -12.91 49.77
N GLY A 625 3.50 -12.96 50.95
CA GLY A 625 3.92 -13.80 52.08
C GLY A 625 3.78 -15.31 51.79
N PRO A 626 4.43 -16.17 52.58
CA PRO A 626 4.64 -17.56 52.22
C PRO A 626 3.43 -18.43 52.59
N VAL A 627 2.94 -19.20 51.61
CA VAL A 627 2.21 -20.44 51.88
C VAL A 627 3.25 -21.55 51.80
N GLY A 628 3.58 -22.10 52.96
CA GLY A 628 4.44 -23.27 53.06
C GLY A 628 3.69 -24.51 52.61
N ASP A 629 4.39 -25.39 51.89
CA ASP A 629 4.06 -26.80 51.92
C ASP A 629 5.34 -27.63 52.02
N ARG A 630 5.35 -28.43 53.09
CA ARG A 630 6.34 -29.45 53.42
C ARG A 630 6.28 -30.55 52.38
N LEU A 631 7.41 -30.92 51.79
CA LEU A 631 7.67 -32.30 51.39
C LEU A 631 9.09 -32.71 51.79
N ASP A 632 9.08 -33.56 52.82
CA ASP A 632 10.01 -34.63 53.21
C ASP A 632 11.43 -34.72 52.63
N ARG A 633 12.37 -34.77 53.59
CA ARG A 633 13.69 -35.42 53.47
C ARG A 633 13.52 -36.95 53.44
N PRO A 634 14.49 -37.71 52.90
CA PRO A 634 15.69 -38.12 53.66
C PRO A 634 16.95 -37.97 52.78
N GLY A 635 18.19 -37.89 53.24
CA GLY A 635 18.86 -38.24 54.49
C GLY A 635 20.33 -38.53 54.13
N MET A 636 21.24 -38.35 55.11
CA MET A 636 22.68 -38.62 55.11
C MET A 636 23.60 -37.74 54.22
N ALA A 637 24.83 -37.37 54.59
CA ALA A 637 25.62 -37.17 55.82
C ALA A 637 27.10 -37.22 55.38
N VAL A 638 27.99 -36.63 56.19
CA VAL A 638 29.47 -36.75 56.16
C VAL A 638 30.12 -35.82 55.11
N ARG A 639 30.96 -34.83 55.45
CA ARG A 639 31.67 -34.44 56.68
C ARG A 639 31.97 -32.94 56.62
#